data_AF-A0A3C0VU99-F1
#
_entry.id   AF-A0A3C0VU99-F1
#
_cell.length_a   1.000
_cell.length_b   1.000
_cell.length_c   1.000
_cell.angle_alpha   90.00
_cell.angle_beta   90.00
_cell.angle_gamma   90.00
#
_symmetry.space_group_name_H-M   'P 1'
#
loop_
_entity.id
_entity.type
_entity.pdbx_description
1 polymer ?
#
loop_
_entity_poly.entity_id
_entity_poly.type
_entity_poly.pdbx_seq_one_letter_code
_entity_poly.pdbx_strand_id
1 'polypeptide(L)'
;MNREVKKFHAFAFVIALVTFAAIISIFPLRIWNDVRTEVGGGFENGYTQGVDSTHDAIQDFIAQYDRIDSISVYVNELTKGRYMHISFWDVDKWRVMYEETIDLGEEQLPGYVDIPLGLDLEVGGNYRVMFTVWHATYVLGTESIEGSTNPAIGSFYYQDSVVEGSHLLARYNYSVPMSKVISLTLMVMVFMIGCALVCVTRTLCRDAANKYITVGRVCQYVLNPVAVIAYVSLATMVFPLRLFDNRASDIFFYELGLLLAFITALYAINHKRNDSISVALGKYSAKGVAGSKTNGRSLFVEMSLFDKIMSFGQMILIALTFVYASQYMNDLYDIYHSISERQLVLCLLLITVLFQSRKELISIQNIVLSVAGVAAGFYYYHKNQLPVTEKEYDLHNLILKLSIAIVIVSVILIADYVRYLLKVVTKKASRSSASITLYGVFVIVFFVCLIVLRNTRWWGVVLALVFAVMYIRMNIADRSARWNTIATGGLILNIIYTIGYCLLFRYFTGFVMGRYSMQFHTVTVTAEYLTIMQVMAAALLLAKVSSGSKISRFKDFVSYVFKEMLLFGVISAYMIFTLSRTGYLAAIVTIMVLIVMVTIRAGKDAVKTLVRGIAACIVAVIIAFPMTFTFQRIIPVMVGHPYFFEVEDAAPSARGGSDLNDYKYMSIERFYSLFRQKILGVSATEYNFVDDPYNYDDNGNYLYDEDGNLLNGAEVGCQEGAADYCRDILEDADRSDRLVASGIDGLYIAEAADTEVLEDSDNEGSDTYYDESSTEGEEEVASEGEEEQTSEDESVDDYSNGRIDIWKAYIKELNLTGHDEMGAVAEDGELLAHAHNVYIQVAYDHGIPVGILFAFVIVAGIAFSGVYYFRNQRSFASAVPFAVITGFAIAGLTEWNFQLCNPMTVALMLLLPVIMFKERKTD
;
A
#
# COMPACT_ATOMS: atom_id res chain seq x y z
N MET A 1 11.22 -21.01 22.05
CA MET A 1 12.34 -21.37 21.15
C MET A 1 13.37 -22.23 21.90
N ASN A 2 12.90 -23.24 22.64
CA ASN A 2 13.76 -24.01 23.56
C ASN A 2 14.26 -25.32 22.93
N ARG A 3 14.11 -25.48 21.61
CA ARG A 3 14.63 -26.64 20.89
C ARG A 3 16.15 -26.52 20.86
N GLU A 4 16.82 -27.56 21.33
CA GLU A 4 18.27 -27.65 21.32
C GLU A 4 18.74 -28.23 20.00
N VAL A 5 19.77 -27.60 19.43
CA VAL A 5 20.42 -28.01 18.20
C VAL A 5 21.92 -28.05 18.47
N LYS A 6 22.65 -28.95 17.82
CA LYS A 6 24.12 -28.97 17.92
C LYS A 6 24.67 -27.64 17.40
N LYS A 7 25.63 -27.04 18.11
CA LYS A 7 26.22 -25.72 17.76
C LYS A 7 26.70 -25.66 16.31
N PHE A 8 27.37 -26.72 15.83
CA PHE A 8 27.81 -26.79 14.45
C PHE A 8 26.66 -26.68 13.44
N HIS A 9 25.54 -27.38 13.67
CA HIS A 9 24.39 -27.33 12.76
C HIS A 9 23.72 -25.95 12.78
N ALA A 10 23.73 -25.26 13.94
CA ALA A 10 23.25 -23.90 14.02
C ALA A 10 24.11 -22.92 13.21
N PHE A 11 25.45 -22.98 13.35
CA PHE A 11 26.36 -22.15 12.56
C PHE A 11 26.24 -22.44 11.06
N ALA A 12 26.25 -23.71 10.68
CA ALA A 12 26.10 -24.12 9.28
C ALA A 12 24.76 -23.64 8.70
N PHE A 13 23.67 -23.69 9.48
CA PHE A 13 22.37 -23.18 9.06
C PHE A 13 22.37 -21.66 8.87
N VAL A 14 22.98 -20.90 9.78
CA VAL A 14 23.09 -19.43 9.63
C VAL A 14 23.93 -19.07 8.41
N ILE A 15 25.07 -19.73 8.19
CA ILE A 15 25.90 -19.51 7.00
C ILE A 15 25.10 -19.84 5.73
N ALA A 16 24.38 -20.97 5.72
CA ALA A 16 23.55 -21.35 4.59
C ALA A 16 22.43 -20.33 4.33
N LEU A 17 21.81 -19.79 5.38
CA LEU A 17 20.76 -18.77 5.28
C LEU A 17 21.29 -17.46 4.68
N VAL A 18 22.44 -16.97 5.17
CA VAL A 18 23.09 -15.75 4.64
C VAL A 18 23.56 -15.98 3.19
N THR A 19 24.14 -17.14 2.90
CA THR A 19 24.56 -17.52 1.54
C THR A 19 23.35 -17.55 0.60
N PHE A 20 22.24 -18.14 1.04
CA PHE A 20 21.01 -18.20 0.27
C PHE A 20 20.40 -16.81 0.04
N ALA A 21 20.39 -15.94 1.06
CA ALA A 21 19.92 -14.57 0.92
C ALA A 21 20.77 -13.76 -0.07
N ALA A 22 22.10 -13.90 -0.03
CA ALA A 22 23.01 -13.27 -0.98
C ALA A 22 22.85 -13.82 -2.41
N ILE A 23 22.57 -15.11 -2.57
CA ILE A 23 22.28 -15.70 -3.88
C ILE A 23 20.96 -15.14 -4.43
N ILE A 24 19.91 -15.12 -3.61
CA ILE A 24 18.60 -14.61 -4.02
C ILE A 24 18.64 -13.13 -4.38
N SER A 25 19.43 -12.31 -3.67
CA SER A 25 19.60 -10.89 -4.01
C SER A 25 20.27 -10.68 -5.37
N ILE A 26 21.16 -11.59 -5.79
CA ILE A 26 21.72 -11.60 -7.15
C ILE A 26 20.67 -12.09 -8.16
N PHE A 27 20.07 -13.25 -7.92
CA PHE A 27 19.02 -13.81 -8.77
C PHE A 27 18.13 -14.77 -7.97
N PRO A 28 16.78 -14.67 -8.05
CA PRO A 28 16.02 -13.96 -9.08
C PRO A 28 15.72 -12.49 -8.77
N LEU A 29 16.04 -11.96 -7.58
CA LEU A 29 15.62 -10.59 -7.22
C LEU A 29 16.36 -9.49 -7.98
N ARG A 30 17.57 -9.75 -8.49
CA ARG A 30 18.36 -8.81 -9.31
C ARG A 30 18.52 -7.42 -8.68
N ILE A 31 18.81 -7.37 -7.38
CA ILE A 31 18.98 -6.12 -6.61
C ILE A 31 20.24 -5.34 -7.05
N TRP A 32 21.21 -6.03 -7.65
CA TRP A 32 22.49 -5.44 -8.03
C TRP A 32 22.48 -5.09 -9.52
N ASN A 33 22.73 -3.80 -9.80
CA ASN A 33 22.70 -3.23 -11.15
C ASN A 33 24.12 -2.89 -11.64
N ASP A 34 24.24 -2.80 -12.96
CA ASP A 34 25.38 -2.29 -13.71
C ASP A 34 24.95 -0.99 -14.38
N VAL A 35 25.85 -0.02 -14.52
CA VAL A 35 25.54 1.25 -15.19
C VAL A 35 25.95 1.14 -16.65
N ARG A 36 25.00 1.34 -17.56
CA ARG A 36 25.24 1.40 -19.02
C ARG A 36 25.12 2.84 -19.47
N THR A 37 26.24 3.40 -19.90
CA THR A 37 26.27 4.76 -20.45
C THR A 37 26.12 4.70 -21.98
N GLU A 38 25.06 5.31 -22.47
CA GLU A 38 24.84 5.56 -23.89
C GLU A 38 25.25 7.01 -24.23
N VAL A 39 25.86 7.20 -25.39
CA VAL A 39 26.31 8.51 -25.91
C VAL A 39 25.94 8.63 -27.38
N GLY A 40 25.79 9.85 -27.91
CA GLY A 40 25.57 10.03 -29.35
C GLY A 40 26.80 9.62 -30.17
N GLY A 41 28.01 9.84 -29.63
CA GLY A 41 29.26 9.31 -30.18
C GLY A 41 29.86 10.15 -31.30
N GLY A 42 29.38 11.39 -31.46
CA GLY A 42 29.90 12.37 -32.39
C GLY A 42 31.18 13.03 -31.90
N PHE A 43 31.71 13.96 -32.68
CA PHE A 43 32.77 14.86 -32.21
C PHE A 43 32.14 16.16 -31.73
N GLU A 44 32.69 16.76 -30.68
CA GLU A 44 32.26 18.08 -30.22
C GLU A 44 32.32 19.10 -31.38
N ASN A 45 31.20 19.75 -31.69
CA ASN A 45 31.05 20.59 -32.88
C ASN A 45 30.60 22.03 -32.58
N GLY A 46 30.38 22.38 -31.31
CA GLY A 46 30.11 23.75 -30.89
C GLY A 46 29.40 23.87 -29.54
N TYR A 47 28.90 25.07 -29.27
CA TYR A 47 28.14 25.42 -28.07
C TYR A 47 26.88 26.23 -28.45
N THR A 48 25.86 26.20 -27.60
CA THR A 48 24.68 27.08 -27.74
C THR A 48 25.03 28.56 -27.50
N GLN A 49 24.17 29.51 -27.91
CA GLN A 49 24.42 30.95 -27.67
C GLN A 49 24.15 31.36 -26.21
N GLY A 50 23.29 30.61 -25.53
CA GLY A 50 22.88 30.78 -24.13
C GLY A 50 21.48 30.22 -23.93
N VAL A 51 21.23 29.50 -22.84
CA VAL A 51 19.88 29.10 -22.43
C VAL A 51 19.38 30.15 -21.43
N ASP A 52 18.32 30.86 -21.77
CA ASP A 52 17.73 32.00 -21.05
C ASP A 52 16.21 32.06 -21.26
N SER A 53 15.53 33.10 -20.75
CA SER A 53 14.06 33.27 -20.87
C SER A 53 13.54 33.30 -22.31
N THR A 54 14.41 33.46 -23.31
CA THR A 54 14.05 33.52 -24.73
C THR A 54 14.58 32.36 -25.56
N HIS A 55 15.45 31.52 -24.99
CA HIS A 55 16.08 30.39 -25.66
C HIS A 55 16.09 29.16 -24.76
N ASP A 56 15.36 28.13 -25.14
CA ASP A 56 15.41 26.81 -24.54
C ASP A 56 16.29 25.84 -25.35
N ALA A 57 16.69 24.74 -24.72
CA ALA A 57 17.36 23.64 -25.41
C ALA A 57 16.61 22.34 -25.14
N ILE A 58 16.35 21.57 -26.19
CA ILE A 58 15.54 20.35 -26.10
C ILE A 58 16.26 19.20 -26.81
N GLN A 59 16.29 18.04 -26.18
CA GLN A 59 16.84 16.82 -26.78
C GLN A 59 15.84 15.67 -26.68
N ASP A 60 15.44 15.15 -27.84
CA ASP A 60 14.61 13.94 -27.93
C ASP A 60 15.51 12.70 -27.92
N PHE A 61 15.05 11.61 -27.32
CA PHE A 61 15.72 10.30 -27.40
C PHE A 61 14.74 9.14 -27.16
N ILE A 62 15.14 7.95 -27.62
CA ILE A 62 14.39 6.70 -27.46
C ILE A 62 15.04 5.90 -26.33
N ALA A 63 14.27 5.57 -25.30
CA ALA A 63 14.78 4.80 -24.17
C ALA A 63 15.27 3.41 -24.60
N GLN A 64 16.54 3.10 -24.31
CA GLN A 64 17.14 1.81 -24.65
C GLN A 64 16.92 0.75 -23.56
N TYR A 65 16.71 1.20 -22.32
CA TYR A 65 16.52 0.34 -21.15
C TYR A 65 15.37 0.89 -20.29
N ASP A 66 14.94 0.08 -19.33
CA ASP A 66 13.76 0.28 -18.49
C ASP A 66 13.97 1.23 -17.31
N ARG A 67 15.21 1.70 -17.08
CA ARG A 67 15.52 2.60 -15.97
C ARG A 67 16.68 3.54 -16.25
N ILE A 68 16.44 4.84 -16.16
CA ILE A 68 17.47 5.88 -16.29
C ILE A 68 17.86 6.39 -14.90
N ASP A 69 19.13 6.24 -14.53
CA ASP A 69 19.64 6.72 -13.24
C ASP A 69 19.97 8.22 -13.32
N SER A 70 20.67 8.65 -14.37
CA SER A 70 21.03 10.06 -14.57
C SER A 70 21.29 10.41 -16.05
N ILE A 71 21.23 11.70 -16.36
CA ILE A 71 21.74 12.27 -17.61
C ILE A 71 22.88 13.23 -17.27
N SER A 72 24.09 12.97 -17.78
CA SER A 72 25.23 13.87 -17.64
C SER A 72 25.29 14.82 -18.83
N VAL A 73 25.14 16.12 -18.62
CA VAL A 73 25.16 17.12 -19.71
C VAL A 73 26.42 17.95 -19.63
N TYR A 74 27.06 18.21 -20.78
CA TYR A 74 28.23 19.07 -20.82
C TYR A 74 27.83 20.55 -20.78
N VAL A 75 28.14 21.20 -19.66
CA VAL A 75 27.94 22.64 -19.46
C VAL A 75 29.28 23.32 -19.66
N ASN A 76 29.37 24.22 -20.64
CA ASN A 76 30.60 24.93 -20.97
C ASN A 76 30.86 26.08 -19.99
N GLU A 77 29.87 26.95 -19.80
CA GLU A 77 29.99 28.08 -18.89
C GLU A 77 28.63 28.47 -18.30
N LEU A 78 28.67 28.95 -17.05
CA LEU A 78 27.58 29.66 -16.39
C LEU A 78 27.85 31.16 -16.55
N THR A 79 27.11 31.81 -17.43
CA THR A 79 27.32 33.23 -17.78
C THR A 79 26.75 34.15 -16.69
N LYS A 80 25.58 33.80 -16.14
CA LYS A 80 24.85 34.57 -15.12
C LYS A 80 24.07 33.66 -14.18
N GLY A 81 23.76 34.15 -12.99
CA GLY A 81 22.96 33.44 -12.02
C GLY A 81 23.62 32.18 -11.44
N ARG A 82 22.82 31.14 -11.15
CA ARG A 82 23.30 29.95 -10.43
C ARG A 82 22.74 28.60 -10.90
N TYR A 83 21.52 28.55 -11.42
CA TYR A 83 20.82 27.27 -11.60
C TYR A 83 20.63 26.83 -13.05
N MET A 84 20.25 25.58 -13.22
CA MET A 84 19.76 25.00 -14.46
C MET A 84 18.46 24.26 -14.16
N HIS A 85 17.38 24.61 -14.85
CA HIS A 85 16.11 23.91 -14.70
C HIS A 85 15.94 22.87 -15.80
N ILE A 86 15.46 21.69 -15.41
CA ILE A 86 15.25 20.56 -16.31
C ILE A 86 13.83 20.04 -16.16
N SER A 87 13.18 19.78 -17.30
CA SER A 87 11.93 19.02 -17.34
C SER A 87 12.06 17.81 -18.27
N PHE A 88 11.59 16.67 -17.80
CA PHE A 88 11.65 15.39 -18.49
C PHE A 88 10.23 14.95 -18.85
N TRP A 89 10.00 14.69 -20.13
CA TRP A 89 8.69 14.45 -20.72
C TRP A 89 8.60 13.07 -21.33
N ASP A 90 7.46 12.42 -21.11
CA ASP A 90 6.97 11.34 -21.95
C ASP A 90 6.24 11.98 -23.15
N VAL A 91 6.84 11.88 -24.33
CA VAL A 91 6.36 12.55 -25.54
C VAL A 91 5.08 11.89 -26.06
N ASP A 92 5.01 10.56 -25.94
CA ASP A 92 3.89 9.77 -26.44
C ASP A 92 2.62 10.01 -25.60
N LYS A 93 2.79 10.23 -24.28
CA LYS A 93 1.69 10.52 -23.34
C LYS A 93 1.48 12.00 -23.06
N TRP A 94 2.32 12.87 -23.61
CA TRP A 94 2.28 14.33 -23.42
C TRP A 94 2.29 14.74 -21.94
N ARG A 95 3.15 14.10 -21.14
CA ARG A 95 3.17 14.25 -19.68
C ARG A 95 4.56 14.55 -19.14
N VAL A 96 4.66 15.53 -18.25
CA VAL A 96 5.88 15.76 -17.43
C VAL A 96 6.04 14.60 -16.46
N MET A 97 7.14 13.87 -16.60
CA MET A 97 7.49 12.74 -15.74
C MET A 97 8.32 13.20 -14.54
N TYR A 98 9.18 14.19 -14.74
CA TYR A 98 10.09 14.70 -13.72
C TYR A 98 10.52 16.13 -14.03
N GLU A 99 10.78 16.90 -12.98
CA GLU A 99 11.32 18.25 -13.09
C GLU A 99 12.26 18.52 -11.91
N GLU A 100 13.35 19.25 -12.13
CA GLU A 100 14.30 19.58 -11.07
C GLU A 100 15.09 20.85 -11.41
N THR A 101 15.55 21.53 -10.36
CA THR A 101 16.47 22.66 -10.47
C THR A 101 17.83 22.21 -9.94
N ILE A 102 18.85 22.30 -10.79
CA ILE A 102 20.23 21.87 -10.52
C ILE A 102 21.10 23.09 -10.21
N ASP A 103 21.86 23.05 -9.12
CA ASP A 103 22.81 24.09 -8.74
C ASP A 103 24.13 23.94 -9.52
N LEU A 104 24.42 24.91 -10.41
CA LEU A 104 25.66 24.95 -11.18
C LEU A 104 26.79 25.69 -10.44
N GLY A 105 26.49 26.39 -9.35
CA GLY A 105 27.45 27.22 -8.62
C GLY A 105 28.54 26.44 -7.88
N GLU A 106 28.28 25.17 -7.56
CA GLU A 106 29.27 24.27 -6.93
C GLU A 106 30.00 23.35 -7.93
N GLU A 107 29.57 23.35 -9.19
CA GLU A 107 30.08 22.45 -10.23
C GLU A 107 31.38 22.97 -10.89
N GLN A 108 32.22 22.05 -11.38
CA GLN A 108 33.46 22.39 -12.07
C GLN A 108 33.21 22.58 -13.57
N LEU A 109 33.03 23.83 -14.00
CA LEU A 109 32.78 24.21 -15.39
C LEU A 109 34.06 24.73 -16.08
N PRO A 110 34.31 24.41 -17.38
CA PRO A 110 33.52 23.54 -18.26
C PRO A 110 33.63 22.06 -17.88
N GLY A 111 32.50 21.34 -17.85
CA GLY A 111 32.45 19.97 -17.37
C GLY A 111 31.09 19.28 -17.59
N TYR A 112 31.04 17.99 -17.27
CA TYR A 112 29.77 17.24 -17.23
C TYR A 112 29.09 17.45 -15.89
N VAL A 113 27.85 17.92 -15.92
CA VAL A 113 26.98 18.04 -14.75
C VAL A 113 26.01 16.86 -14.76
N ASP A 114 25.98 16.09 -13.68
CA ASP A 114 25.12 14.91 -13.54
C ASP A 114 23.74 15.31 -13.02
N ILE A 115 22.70 15.02 -13.80
CA ILE A 115 21.30 15.27 -13.44
C ILE A 115 20.69 13.96 -12.93
N PRO A 116 20.40 13.83 -11.63
CA PRO A 116 19.81 12.61 -11.07
C PRO A 116 18.34 12.50 -11.49
N LEU A 117 17.98 11.40 -12.15
CA LEU A 117 16.59 11.15 -12.58
C LEU A 117 15.99 10.01 -11.78
N GLY A 118 16.62 8.83 -11.79
CA GLY A 118 16.12 7.63 -11.09
C GLY A 118 14.74 7.15 -11.54
N LEU A 119 14.39 7.36 -12.82
CA LEU A 119 13.06 7.09 -13.38
C LEU A 119 12.99 5.75 -14.09
N ASP A 120 11.84 5.07 -13.96
CA ASP A 120 11.51 3.90 -14.76
C ASP A 120 10.91 4.35 -16.10
N LEU A 121 11.40 3.78 -17.21
CA LEU A 121 11.04 4.13 -18.58
C LEU A 121 10.47 2.92 -19.34
N GLU A 122 9.66 3.17 -20.36
CA GLU A 122 9.22 2.16 -21.30
C GLU A 122 10.29 1.97 -22.39
N VAL A 123 10.81 0.75 -22.54
CA VAL A 123 11.84 0.44 -23.54
C VAL A 123 11.29 0.68 -24.94
N GLY A 124 11.94 1.56 -25.71
CA GLY A 124 11.49 1.99 -27.02
C GLY A 124 10.52 3.18 -27.02
N GLY A 125 10.14 3.70 -25.84
CA GLY A 125 9.33 4.91 -25.72
C GLY A 125 10.10 6.19 -26.08
N ASN A 126 9.38 7.21 -26.54
CA ASN A 126 9.96 8.51 -26.92
C ASN A 126 9.95 9.47 -25.74
N TYR A 127 11.14 9.94 -25.37
CA TYR A 127 11.33 10.85 -24.25
C TYR A 127 12.04 12.12 -24.70
N ARG A 128 11.75 13.20 -23.97
CA ARG A 128 12.30 14.53 -24.22
C ARG A 128 12.85 15.09 -22.93
N VAL A 129 14.05 15.63 -22.97
CA VAL A 129 14.59 16.47 -21.89
C VAL A 129 14.68 17.90 -22.37
N MET A 130 14.14 18.83 -21.59
CA MET A 130 14.15 20.26 -21.86
C MET A 130 14.98 20.96 -20.80
N PHE A 131 15.83 21.88 -21.25
CA PHE A 131 16.66 22.74 -20.44
C PHE A 131 16.14 24.16 -20.60
N THR A 132 15.70 24.75 -19.50
CA THR A 132 15.11 26.09 -19.48
C THR A 132 15.82 26.98 -18.46
N VAL A 133 15.46 28.25 -18.50
CA VAL A 133 15.94 29.27 -17.57
C VAL A 133 15.39 29.03 -16.16
N TRP A 134 16.22 29.29 -15.14
CA TRP A 134 15.78 29.47 -13.76
C TRP A 134 16.82 30.29 -13.01
N HIS A 135 16.62 31.59 -12.92
CA HIS A 135 17.56 32.52 -12.29
C HIS A 135 19.01 32.37 -12.78
N ALA A 136 19.21 32.13 -14.08
CA ALA A 136 20.52 31.89 -14.67
C ALA A 136 20.56 31.98 -16.19
N THR A 137 21.75 32.24 -16.74
CA THR A 137 22.05 32.04 -18.16
C THR A 137 23.27 31.12 -18.28
N TYR A 138 23.14 30.02 -19.01
CA TYR A 138 24.22 29.02 -19.16
C TYR A 138 24.35 28.51 -20.59
N VAL A 139 25.50 27.91 -20.92
CA VAL A 139 25.83 27.45 -22.27
C VAL A 139 26.07 25.94 -22.29
N LEU A 140 25.41 25.25 -23.22
CA LEU A 140 25.47 23.80 -23.38
C LEU A 140 26.37 23.40 -24.56
N GLY A 141 27.09 22.29 -24.40
CA GLY A 141 27.89 21.68 -25.47
C GLY A 141 27.07 20.89 -26.48
N THR A 142 27.53 20.86 -27.73
CA THR A 142 26.91 20.11 -28.83
C THR A 142 27.91 19.18 -29.51
N GLU A 143 27.43 18.04 -30.01
CA GLU A 143 28.21 17.06 -30.77
C GLU A 143 27.63 16.83 -32.18
N SER A 144 28.48 16.45 -33.13
CA SER A 144 28.07 16.22 -34.52
C SER A 144 27.30 14.93 -34.71
N ILE A 145 26.24 14.98 -35.53
CA ILE A 145 25.56 13.77 -36.02
C ILE A 145 26.48 12.97 -36.94
N GLU A 146 27.34 13.65 -37.70
CA GLU A 146 28.38 13.00 -38.50
C GLU A 146 29.33 12.22 -37.58
N GLY A 147 29.29 10.89 -37.68
CA GLY A 147 30.04 9.99 -36.80
C GLY A 147 29.24 9.40 -35.64
N SER A 148 27.98 9.82 -35.45
CA SER A 148 27.11 9.27 -34.41
C SER A 148 26.94 7.76 -34.56
N THR A 149 27.13 7.05 -33.45
CA THR A 149 27.02 5.59 -33.39
C THR A 149 25.68 5.11 -32.84
N ASN A 150 24.85 6.03 -32.35
CA ASN A 150 23.65 5.69 -31.60
C ASN A 150 22.38 6.28 -32.24
N PRO A 151 21.56 5.46 -32.94
CA PRO A 151 20.32 5.92 -33.57
C PRO A 151 19.20 6.23 -32.56
N ALA A 152 19.41 5.92 -31.27
CA ALA A 152 18.45 6.22 -30.22
C ALA A 152 18.41 7.70 -29.82
N ILE A 153 19.47 8.46 -30.12
CA ILE A 153 19.48 9.90 -29.87
C ILE A 153 18.72 10.58 -31.00
N GLY A 154 17.65 11.28 -30.64
CA GLY A 154 16.78 11.98 -31.56
C GLY A 154 17.25 13.39 -31.88
N SER A 155 16.33 14.20 -32.39
CA SER A 155 16.60 15.58 -32.80
C SER A 155 16.93 16.49 -31.62
N PHE A 156 17.87 17.41 -31.84
CA PHE A 156 18.16 18.52 -30.94
C PHE A 156 17.47 19.80 -31.43
N TYR A 157 16.82 20.51 -30.52
CA TYR A 157 16.16 21.78 -30.79
C TYR A 157 16.77 22.86 -29.90
N TYR A 158 16.83 24.06 -30.45
CA TYR A 158 17.23 25.26 -29.74
C TYR A 158 16.32 26.39 -30.19
N GLN A 159 15.63 27.05 -29.24
CA GLN A 159 14.63 28.08 -29.53
C GLN A 159 13.55 27.58 -30.52
N ASP A 160 12.87 26.49 -30.13
CA ASP A 160 11.83 25.81 -30.92
C ASP A 160 12.22 25.38 -32.34
N SER A 161 13.51 25.45 -32.69
CA SER A 161 14.01 25.17 -34.04
C SER A 161 14.98 23.99 -34.04
N VAL A 162 14.82 23.06 -34.98
CA VAL A 162 15.73 21.92 -35.15
C VAL A 162 17.11 22.42 -35.55
N VAL A 163 18.14 22.06 -34.78
CA VAL A 163 19.53 22.34 -35.12
C VAL A 163 20.06 21.17 -35.97
N GLU A 164 20.03 21.34 -37.29
CA GLU A 164 20.48 20.29 -38.21
C GLU A 164 21.96 19.94 -37.99
N GLY A 165 22.27 18.64 -37.93
CA GLY A 165 23.65 18.14 -37.88
C GLY A 165 24.28 18.11 -36.48
N SER A 166 23.56 18.48 -35.43
CA SER A 166 24.04 18.45 -34.04
C SER A 166 23.10 17.68 -33.10
N HIS A 167 23.67 17.03 -32.08
CA HIS A 167 23.00 16.57 -30.87
C HIS A 167 23.53 17.34 -29.66
N LEU A 168 22.81 17.28 -28.54
CA LEU A 168 23.32 17.74 -27.25
C LEU A 168 24.48 16.83 -26.80
N LEU A 169 25.57 17.42 -26.33
CA LEU A 169 26.70 16.68 -25.76
C LEU A 169 26.32 16.14 -24.36
N ALA A 170 25.70 14.97 -24.34
CA ALA A 170 25.17 14.34 -23.13
C ALA A 170 25.49 12.83 -23.04
N ARG A 171 25.45 12.30 -21.82
CA ARG A 171 25.62 10.87 -21.51
C ARG A 171 24.38 10.39 -20.77
N TYR A 172 23.77 9.34 -21.28
CA TYR A 172 22.55 8.75 -20.73
C TYR A 172 22.93 7.51 -19.93
N ASN A 173 22.83 7.58 -18.60
CA ASN A 173 23.27 6.51 -17.70
C ASN A 173 22.07 5.66 -17.26
N TYR A 174 21.99 4.44 -17.79
CA TYR A 174 20.93 3.49 -17.50
C TYR A 174 21.34 2.50 -16.41
N SER A 175 20.42 2.20 -15.49
CA SER A 175 20.56 1.12 -14.51
C SER A 175 20.06 -0.17 -15.13
N VAL A 176 20.96 -1.13 -15.39
CA VAL A 176 20.55 -2.42 -15.94
C VAL A 176 20.89 -3.55 -14.97
N PRO A 177 20.04 -4.58 -14.84
CA PRO A 177 20.41 -5.75 -14.07
C PRO A 177 21.70 -6.38 -14.58
N MET A 178 22.59 -6.78 -13.67
CA MET A 178 23.85 -7.43 -14.05
C MET A 178 23.64 -8.58 -15.04
N SER A 179 24.56 -8.69 -16.00
CA SER A 179 24.49 -9.74 -17.03
C SER A 179 24.36 -11.14 -16.43
N LYS A 180 23.65 -12.03 -17.14
CA LYS A 180 23.39 -13.41 -16.69
C LYS A 180 24.69 -14.17 -16.35
N VAL A 181 25.77 -13.90 -17.08
CA VAL A 181 27.09 -14.55 -16.88
C VAL A 181 27.76 -14.07 -15.60
N ILE A 182 27.78 -12.75 -15.36
CA ILE A 182 28.35 -12.17 -14.13
C ILE A 182 27.53 -12.63 -12.92
N SER A 183 26.20 -12.55 -13.02
CA SER A 183 25.28 -13.01 -11.98
C SER A 183 25.52 -14.48 -11.63
N LEU A 184 25.64 -15.37 -12.62
CA LEU A 184 25.93 -16.79 -12.39
C LEU A 184 27.30 -16.99 -11.71
N THR A 185 28.32 -16.25 -12.17
CA THR A 185 29.68 -16.34 -11.61
C THR A 185 29.69 -15.90 -10.15
N LEU A 186 29.06 -14.78 -9.82
CA LEU A 186 28.91 -14.29 -8.44
C LEU A 186 28.14 -15.29 -7.57
N MET A 187 27.02 -15.84 -8.06
CA MET A 187 26.27 -16.86 -7.31
C MET A 187 27.13 -18.09 -6.99
N VAL A 188 27.91 -18.59 -7.96
CA VAL A 188 28.82 -19.72 -7.75
C VAL A 188 29.91 -19.34 -6.74
N MET A 189 30.51 -18.15 -6.84
CA MET A 189 31.51 -17.69 -5.89
C MET A 189 30.95 -17.58 -4.47
N VAL A 190 29.78 -16.95 -4.29
CA VAL A 190 29.09 -16.84 -2.99
C VAL A 190 28.76 -18.22 -2.43
N PHE A 191 28.28 -19.13 -3.27
CA PHE A 191 28.02 -20.52 -2.87
C PHE A 191 29.31 -21.24 -2.41
N MET A 192 30.40 -21.11 -3.17
CA MET A 192 31.70 -21.70 -2.82
C MET A 192 32.28 -21.11 -1.53
N ILE A 193 32.14 -19.80 -1.31
CA ILE A 193 32.52 -19.14 -0.05
C ILE A 193 31.66 -19.68 1.10
N GLY A 194 30.34 -19.81 0.90
CA GLY A 194 29.44 -20.42 1.88
C GLY A 194 29.86 -21.85 2.26
N CYS A 195 30.17 -22.70 1.27
CA CYS A 195 30.71 -24.04 1.50
C CYS A 195 32.06 -24.03 2.24
N ALA A 196 32.98 -23.14 1.85
CA ALA A 196 34.27 -22.98 2.49
C ALA A 196 34.12 -22.56 3.96
N LEU A 197 33.23 -21.59 4.26
CA LEU A 197 32.92 -21.14 5.62
C LEU A 197 32.32 -22.28 6.47
N VAL A 198 31.46 -23.12 5.91
CA VAL A 198 30.93 -24.32 6.59
C VAL A 198 32.06 -25.34 6.86
N CYS A 199 32.99 -25.51 5.92
CA CYS A 199 34.14 -26.42 6.10
C CYS A 199 35.12 -25.89 7.17
N VAL A 200 35.44 -24.60 7.13
CA VAL A 200 36.31 -23.92 8.10
C VAL A 200 35.68 -23.93 9.50
N THR A 201 34.37 -23.68 9.61
CA THR A 201 33.70 -23.82 10.92
C THR A 201 33.72 -25.26 11.41
N ARG A 202 33.67 -26.27 10.54
CA ARG A 202 33.82 -27.68 10.94
C ARG A 202 35.22 -27.99 11.49
N THR A 203 36.27 -27.41 10.91
CA THR A 203 37.66 -27.64 11.35
C THR A 203 38.01 -26.85 12.60
N LEU A 204 37.66 -25.55 12.67
CA LEU A 204 37.94 -24.68 13.80
C LEU A 204 37.06 -24.96 15.03
N CYS A 205 35.81 -25.36 14.83
CA CYS A 205 34.89 -25.67 15.93
C CYS A 205 34.79 -27.17 16.26
N ARG A 206 35.84 -27.96 15.97
CA ARG A 206 35.85 -29.41 16.19
C ARG A 206 35.49 -29.80 17.63
N ASP A 207 35.98 -29.03 18.62
CA ASP A 207 35.72 -29.25 20.04
C ASP A 207 34.36 -28.71 20.53
N ALA A 208 33.78 -27.77 19.78
CA ALA A 208 32.46 -27.19 20.07
C ALA A 208 31.32 -27.90 19.33
N ALA A 209 31.62 -28.75 18.34
CA ALA A 209 30.65 -29.41 17.47
C ALA A 209 29.64 -30.30 18.21
N ASN A 210 30.03 -30.84 19.36
CA ASN A 210 29.19 -31.69 20.21
C ASN A 210 28.41 -30.93 21.30
N LYS A 211 28.61 -29.61 21.43
CA LYS A 211 27.88 -28.78 22.40
C LYS A 211 26.53 -28.38 21.81
N TYR A 212 25.50 -28.32 22.65
CA TYR A 212 24.16 -27.90 22.26
C TYR A 212 23.97 -26.39 22.48
N ILE A 213 23.16 -25.77 21.62
CA ILE A 213 22.68 -24.39 21.74
C ILE A 213 21.19 -24.36 21.41
N THR A 214 20.46 -23.48 22.08
CA THR A 214 19.04 -23.27 21.78
C THR A 214 18.88 -22.37 20.57
N VAL A 215 17.86 -22.63 19.74
CA VAL A 215 17.55 -21.78 18.57
C VAL A 215 17.41 -20.30 18.96
N GLY A 216 16.82 -20.00 20.12
CA GLY A 216 16.70 -18.63 20.62
C GLY A 216 18.06 -17.93 20.83
N ARG A 217 19.06 -18.64 21.37
CA ARG A 217 20.41 -18.06 21.53
C ARG A 217 21.10 -17.83 20.19
N VAL A 218 20.87 -18.71 19.21
CA VAL A 218 21.39 -18.52 17.84
C VAL A 218 20.82 -17.24 17.24
N CYS A 219 19.50 -17.04 17.30
CA CYS A 219 18.87 -15.81 16.84
C CYS A 219 19.44 -14.57 17.55
N GLN A 220 19.69 -14.62 18.87
CA GLN A 220 20.27 -13.50 19.61
C GLN A 220 21.70 -13.16 19.16
N TYR A 221 22.55 -14.18 18.95
CA TYR A 221 23.93 -13.94 18.49
C TYR A 221 24.02 -13.40 17.07
N VAL A 222 23.01 -13.66 16.23
CA VAL A 222 22.98 -13.18 14.83
C VAL A 222 22.26 -11.83 14.72
N LEU A 223 21.06 -11.71 15.29
CA LEU A 223 20.21 -10.54 15.09
C LEU A 223 20.62 -9.35 15.96
N ASN A 224 21.21 -9.54 17.14
CA ASN A 224 21.65 -8.40 17.96
C ASN A 224 22.76 -7.58 17.27
N PRO A 225 23.86 -8.19 16.75
CA PRO A 225 24.86 -7.42 16.01
C PRO A 225 24.30 -6.75 14.77
N VAL A 226 23.42 -7.43 14.02
CA VAL A 226 22.78 -6.84 12.83
C VAL A 226 21.94 -5.61 13.21
N ALA A 227 21.14 -5.70 14.27
CA ALA A 227 20.36 -4.56 14.75
C ALA A 227 21.24 -3.39 15.23
N VAL A 228 22.38 -3.68 15.88
CA VAL A 228 23.36 -2.65 16.30
C VAL A 228 24.00 -1.97 15.10
N ILE A 229 24.47 -2.75 14.12
CA ILE A 229 25.09 -2.20 12.91
C ILE A 229 24.08 -1.34 12.15
N ALA A 230 22.86 -1.86 11.93
CA ALA A 230 21.80 -1.11 11.24
C ALA A 230 21.47 0.21 11.95
N TYR A 231 21.32 0.19 13.28
CA TYR A 231 21.07 1.40 14.07
C TYR A 231 22.23 2.40 13.98
N VAL A 232 23.47 1.96 14.19
CA VAL A 232 24.64 2.85 14.14
C VAL A 232 24.80 3.45 12.75
N SER A 233 24.62 2.67 11.68
CA SER A 233 24.65 3.16 10.31
C SER A 233 23.58 4.22 10.06
N LEU A 234 22.31 3.92 10.34
CA LEU A 234 21.19 4.87 10.10
C LEU A 234 21.29 6.12 10.98
N ALA A 235 21.66 5.97 12.26
CA ALA A 235 21.87 7.09 13.16
C ALA A 235 23.01 7.98 12.65
N THR A 236 24.14 7.40 12.22
CA THR A 236 25.26 8.19 11.65
C THR A 236 24.85 8.95 10.38
N MET A 237 24.00 8.33 9.54
CA MET A 237 23.46 8.96 8.33
C MET A 237 22.53 10.13 8.67
N VAL A 238 21.69 10.01 9.70
CA VAL A 238 20.85 11.10 10.20
C VAL A 238 21.71 12.18 10.86
N PHE A 239 22.57 11.82 11.81
CA PHE A 239 23.52 12.70 12.48
C PHE A 239 24.81 11.94 12.86
N PRO A 240 26.00 12.41 12.44
CA PRO A 240 26.32 13.78 12.04
C PRO A 240 26.29 14.05 10.53
N LEU A 241 26.02 13.06 9.67
CA LEU A 241 26.12 13.25 8.22
C LEU A 241 24.98 14.09 7.63
N ARG A 242 23.83 14.20 8.31
CA ARG A 242 22.65 15.00 7.89
C ARG A 242 22.16 14.66 6.48
N LEU A 243 22.20 13.38 6.11
CA LEU A 243 21.83 12.94 4.78
C LEU A 243 20.32 13.07 4.49
N PHE A 244 19.46 13.14 5.51
CA PHE A 244 18.00 13.11 5.31
C PHE A 244 17.28 14.42 5.59
N ASP A 245 17.84 15.25 6.48
CA ASP A 245 17.29 16.56 6.82
C ASP A 245 18.38 17.41 7.49
N ASN A 246 18.36 18.72 7.23
CA ASN A 246 19.25 19.70 7.87
C ASN A 246 18.65 20.33 9.14
N ARG A 247 17.33 20.25 9.34
CA ARG A 247 16.62 20.89 10.45
C ARG A 247 16.83 20.13 11.75
N ALA A 248 17.04 20.88 12.82
CA ALA A 248 17.27 20.31 14.14
C ALA A 248 16.05 19.54 14.69
N SER A 249 14.83 19.98 14.37
CA SER A 249 13.56 19.36 14.76
C SER A 249 13.41 17.97 14.14
N ASP A 250 13.56 17.85 12.82
CA ASP A 250 13.52 16.59 12.08
C ASP A 250 14.65 15.65 12.48
N ILE A 251 15.90 16.13 12.57
CA ILE A 251 17.05 15.32 13.02
C ILE A 251 16.78 14.72 14.41
N PHE A 252 16.32 15.53 15.38
CA PHE A 252 15.99 15.04 16.72
C PHE A 252 14.88 14.00 16.69
N PHE A 253 13.85 14.23 15.88
CA PHE A 253 12.72 13.32 15.75
C PHE A 253 13.14 11.99 15.11
N TYR A 254 14.00 12.03 14.09
CA TYR A 254 14.52 10.84 13.41
C TYR A 254 15.41 10.01 14.33
N GLU A 255 16.33 10.65 15.07
CA GLU A 255 17.15 9.98 16.10
C GLU A 255 16.29 9.32 17.18
N LEU A 256 15.25 10.01 17.66
CA LEU A 256 14.31 9.45 18.63
C LEU A 256 13.60 8.22 18.05
N GLY A 257 13.11 8.31 16.81
CA GLY A 257 12.49 7.19 16.10
C GLY A 257 13.41 5.99 15.95
N LEU A 258 14.66 6.22 15.50
CA LEU A 258 15.67 5.17 15.35
C LEU A 258 16.05 4.53 16.70
N LEU A 259 16.21 5.33 17.75
CA LEU A 259 16.53 4.84 19.10
C LEU A 259 15.39 3.97 19.66
N LEU A 260 14.14 4.42 19.53
CA LEU A 260 12.97 3.66 19.96
C LEU A 260 12.85 2.34 19.18
N ALA A 261 13.10 2.38 17.87
CA ALA A 261 13.10 1.18 17.03
C ALA A 261 14.20 0.20 17.42
N PHE A 262 15.41 0.71 17.69
CA PHE A 262 16.54 -0.08 18.16
C PHE A 262 16.27 -0.74 19.52
N ILE A 263 15.75 0.00 20.49
CA ILE A 263 15.36 -0.53 21.81
C ILE A 263 14.27 -1.60 21.64
N THR A 264 13.27 -1.35 20.80
CA THR A 264 12.17 -2.29 20.52
C THR A 264 12.69 -3.56 19.84
N ALA A 265 13.60 -3.44 18.88
CA ALA A 265 14.23 -4.57 18.19
C ALA A 265 15.08 -5.42 19.15
N LEU A 266 15.96 -4.79 19.94
CA LEU A 266 16.74 -5.49 20.95
C LEU A 266 15.85 -6.16 22.00
N TYR A 267 14.77 -5.49 22.42
CA TYR A 267 13.79 -6.08 23.30
C TYR A 267 13.17 -7.32 22.66
N ALA A 268 12.67 -7.22 21.43
CA ALA A 268 12.02 -8.32 20.70
C ALA A 268 12.95 -9.54 20.49
N ILE A 269 14.21 -9.30 20.13
CA ILE A 269 15.22 -10.36 19.91
C ILE A 269 15.59 -11.06 21.23
N ASN A 270 15.79 -10.28 22.30
CA ASN A 270 16.23 -10.81 23.59
C ASN A 270 15.07 -11.27 24.49
N HIS A 271 13.84 -11.02 24.06
CA HIS A 271 12.65 -11.36 24.81
C HIS A 271 12.53 -12.86 25.06
N LYS A 272 12.63 -13.26 26.33
CA LYS A 272 12.33 -14.64 26.75
C LYS A 272 10.87 -14.72 27.17
N ARG A 273 10.13 -15.61 26.52
CA ARG A 273 8.76 -15.96 26.95
C ARG A 273 8.84 -16.52 28.38
N ASN A 274 8.24 -15.80 29.33
CA ASN A 274 8.27 -16.17 30.73
C ASN A 274 7.24 -17.29 30.97
N ASP A 275 7.70 -18.55 31.04
CA ASP A 275 6.80 -19.71 31.18
C ASP A 275 6.00 -19.66 32.50
N SER A 276 6.52 -18.99 33.53
CA SER A 276 5.85 -18.74 34.81
C SER A 276 4.56 -17.91 34.66
N ILE A 277 4.53 -16.92 33.75
CA ILE A 277 3.34 -16.11 33.45
C ILE A 277 2.28 -16.98 32.76
N SER A 278 2.70 -17.85 31.84
CA SER A 278 1.78 -18.78 31.16
C SER A 278 1.22 -19.86 32.08
N VAL A 279 1.99 -20.31 33.07
CA VAL A 279 1.56 -21.27 34.11
C VAL A 279 0.66 -20.59 35.15
N ALA A 280 0.96 -19.35 35.55
CA ALA A 280 0.15 -18.56 36.47
C ALA A 280 -1.23 -18.24 35.87
N LEU A 281 -1.28 -17.85 34.59
CA LEU A 281 -2.54 -17.65 33.86
C LEU A 281 -3.26 -18.97 33.57
N GLY A 282 -2.51 -20.05 33.30
CA GLY A 282 -3.04 -21.41 33.08
C GLY A 282 -3.76 -22.01 34.28
N LYS A 283 -3.32 -21.73 35.52
CA LYS A 283 -4.02 -22.15 36.75
C LYS A 283 -5.44 -21.57 36.90
N TYR A 284 -5.72 -20.41 36.30
CA TYR A 284 -7.03 -19.76 36.37
C TYR A 284 -7.94 -20.07 35.16
N SER A 285 -7.39 -20.65 34.09
CA SER A 285 -8.14 -21.15 32.93
C SER A 285 -8.67 -22.59 33.13
N ALA A 286 -8.15 -23.31 34.14
CA ALA A 286 -8.38 -24.74 34.35
C ALA A 286 -9.72 -25.13 35.04
N LYS A 287 -10.63 -24.19 35.32
CA LYS A 287 -12.02 -24.55 35.70
C LYS A 287 -12.91 -24.53 34.47
N GLY A 288 -13.05 -25.68 33.82
CA GLY A 288 -14.17 -25.91 32.90
C GLY A 288 -13.86 -26.62 31.60
N VAL A 289 -12.89 -27.52 31.51
CA VAL A 289 -12.99 -28.68 30.57
C VAL A 289 -12.37 -29.85 31.32
N ALA A 290 -13.21 -30.69 31.89
CA ALA A 290 -12.81 -32.05 32.24
C ALA A 290 -12.53 -32.76 30.91
N GLY A 291 -11.26 -32.95 30.56
CA GLY A 291 -10.88 -33.77 29.40
C GLY A 291 -9.54 -33.44 28.74
N SER A 292 -9.07 -32.19 28.72
CA SER A 292 -7.83 -31.83 28.01
C SER A 292 -6.78 -31.21 28.93
N LYS A 293 -5.76 -31.99 29.29
CA LYS A 293 -4.52 -31.52 29.92
C LYS A 293 -3.68 -30.75 28.90
N THR A 294 -4.13 -29.59 28.46
CA THR A 294 -3.38 -28.77 27.49
C THR A 294 -3.08 -27.40 28.09
N ASN A 295 -1.95 -27.36 28.81
CA ASN A 295 -1.21 -26.14 29.13
C ASN A 295 -1.00 -25.33 27.84
N GLY A 296 -1.04 -23.99 27.89
CA GLY A 296 -0.91 -23.05 26.76
C GLY A 296 0.35 -23.20 25.89
N ARG A 297 0.46 -24.32 25.18
CA ARG A 297 1.44 -24.64 24.14
C ARG A 297 0.91 -24.08 22.81
N SER A 298 1.85 -23.69 21.95
CA SER A 298 1.57 -22.85 20.79
C SER A 298 0.47 -23.42 19.87
N LEU A 299 -0.19 -22.50 19.16
CA LEU A 299 -1.28 -22.71 18.20
C LEU A 299 -1.10 -23.92 17.25
N PHE A 300 0.15 -24.34 17.03
CA PHE A 300 0.55 -25.37 16.09
C PHE A 300 1.33 -26.54 16.72
N VAL A 301 1.53 -26.61 18.05
CA VAL A 301 2.44 -27.63 18.63
C VAL A 301 1.88 -29.05 18.54
N GLU A 302 0.57 -29.24 18.70
CA GLU A 302 -0.08 -30.57 18.69
C GLU A 302 -0.62 -30.98 17.30
N MET A 303 -0.38 -30.18 16.27
CA MET A 303 -0.84 -30.46 14.92
C MET A 303 0.07 -31.45 14.19
N SER A 304 -0.53 -32.30 13.36
CA SER A 304 0.22 -33.03 12.34
C SER A 304 0.96 -32.04 11.43
N LEU A 305 2.13 -32.42 10.89
CA LEU A 305 2.88 -31.54 9.98
C LEU A 305 2.02 -31.08 8.80
N PHE A 306 1.19 -31.98 8.26
CA PHE A 306 0.28 -31.69 7.16
C PHE A 306 -0.71 -30.58 7.52
N ASP A 307 -1.35 -30.64 8.69
CA ASP A 307 -2.31 -29.62 9.09
C ASP A 307 -1.65 -28.26 9.31
N LYS A 308 -0.40 -28.22 9.80
CA LYS A 308 0.34 -26.95 9.91
C LYS A 308 0.56 -26.34 8.55
N ILE A 309 1.03 -27.13 7.58
CA ILE A 309 1.29 -26.66 6.21
C ILE A 309 0.00 -26.13 5.58
N MET A 310 -1.11 -26.86 5.70
CA MET A 310 -2.40 -26.41 5.15
C MET A 310 -2.88 -25.10 5.80
N SER A 311 -2.79 -24.97 7.13
CA SER A 311 -3.19 -23.73 7.81
C SER A 311 -2.29 -22.54 7.47
N PHE A 312 -0.97 -22.74 7.33
CA PHE A 312 -0.08 -21.68 6.85
C PHE A 312 -0.36 -21.32 5.39
N GLY A 313 -0.65 -22.31 4.54
CA GLY A 313 -1.08 -22.07 3.16
C GLY A 313 -2.38 -21.25 3.10
N GLN A 314 -3.35 -21.52 3.98
CA GLN A 314 -4.57 -20.72 4.09
C GLN A 314 -4.27 -19.29 4.53
N MET A 315 -3.39 -19.08 5.51
CA MET A 315 -2.98 -17.73 5.92
C MET A 315 -2.33 -16.94 4.76
N ILE A 316 -1.46 -17.59 3.97
CA ILE A 316 -0.82 -16.98 2.81
C ILE A 316 -1.85 -16.63 1.74
N LEU A 317 -2.75 -17.56 1.39
CA LEU A 317 -3.78 -17.29 0.39
C LEU A 317 -4.77 -16.21 0.83
N ILE A 318 -5.10 -16.14 2.12
CA ILE A 318 -5.90 -15.03 2.67
C ILE A 318 -5.14 -13.72 2.50
N ALA A 319 -3.84 -13.70 2.82
CA ALA A 319 -3.05 -12.50 2.63
C ALA A 319 -2.96 -12.05 1.17
N LEU A 320 -2.81 -13.00 0.24
CA LEU A 320 -2.85 -12.76 -1.21
C LEU A 320 -4.23 -12.29 -1.69
N THR A 321 -5.31 -12.80 -1.12
CA THR A 321 -6.67 -12.33 -1.44
C THR A 321 -6.79 -10.83 -1.16
N PHE A 322 -6.20 -10.34 -0.07
CA PHE A 322 -6.16 -8.91 0.22
C PHE A 322 -5.23 -8.13 -0.70
N VAL A 323 -4.11 -8.71 -1.15
CA VAL A 323 -3.25 -8.08 -2.16
C VAL A 323 -4.03 -7.87 -3.46
N TYR A 324 -4.70 -8.91 -3.96
CA TYR A 324 -5.48 -8.83 -5.20
C TYR A 324 -6.74 -7.96 -5.04
N ALA A 325 -7.35 -7.94 -3.86
CA ALA A 325 -8.43 -7.00 -3.54
C ALA A 325 -7.92 -5.55 -3.62
N SER A 326 -6.72 -5.29 -3.09
CA SER A 326 -6.13 -3.95 -3.17
C SER A 326 -5.66 -3.57 -4.57
N GLN A 327 -5.16 -4.52 -5.37
CA GLN A 327 -4.84 -4.28 -6.77
C GLN A 327 -6.09 -3.93 -7.57
N TYR A 328 -7.19 -4.65 -7.39
CA TYR A 328 -8.47 -4.29 -8.02
C TYR A 328 -8.87 -2.85 -7.69
N MET A 329 -8.75 -2.43 -6.43
CA MET A 329 -9.09 -1.04 -6.03
C MET A 329 -8.11 0.01 -6.59
N ASN A 330 -7.02 -0.41 -7.22
CA ASN A 330 -6.03 0.46 -7.86
C ASN A 330 -6.03 0.39 -9.38
N ASP A 331 -6.73 -0.58 -9.95
CA ASP A 331 -6.80 -0.78 -11.38
C ASP A 331 -7.67 0.34 -11.98
N LEU A 332 -7.25 0.92 -13.10
CA LEU A 332 -8.00 2.00 -13.78
C LEU A 332 -8.75 1.49 -15.01
N TYR A 333 -8.31 0.35 -15.56
CA TYR A 333 -8.85 -0.21 -16.79
C TYR A 333 -9.49 -1.57 -16.50
N ASP A 334 -10.60 -1.86 -17.18
CA ASP A 334 -11.39 -3.09 -17.01
C ASP A 334 -10.59 -4.37 -17.17
N ILE A 335 -9.59 -4.37 -18.06
CA ILE A 335 -8.74 -5.54 -18.27
C ILE A 335 -7.95 -5.90 -17.00
N TYR A 336 -7.47 -4.90 -16.26
CA TYR A 336 -6.76 -5.12 -15.00
C TYR A 336 -7.72 -5.51 -13.88
N HIS A 337 -8.87 -4.84 -13.77
CA HIS A 337 -9.96 -5.24 -12.86
C HIS A 337 -10.31 -6.72 -13.03
N SER A 338 -10.48 -7.15 -14.28
CA SER A 338 -10.80 -8.52 -14.70
C SER A 338 -9.71 -9.54 -14.32
N ILE A 339 -8.43 -9.14 -14.36
CA ILE A 339 -7.29 -9.95 -13.89
C ILE A 339 -7.31 -10.08 -12.37
N SER A 340 -7.39 -8.95 -11.66
CA SER A 340 -7.36 -8.87 -10.19
C SER A 340 -8.53 -9.64 -9.56
N GLU A 341 -9.74 -9.50 -10.12
CA GLU A 341 -10.94 -10.25 -9.71
C GLU A 341 -10.70 -11.77 -9.81
N ARG A 342 -10.16 -12.25 -10.94
CA ARG A 342 -9.90 -13.68 -11.15
C ARG A 342 -8.80 -14.21 -10.23
N GLN A 343 -7.75 -13.43 -9.98
CA GLN A 343 -6.69 -13.81 -9.04
C GLN A 343 -7.25 -13.93 -7.61
N LEU A 344 -8.11 -12.99 -7.20
CA LEU A 344 -8.82 -13.00 -5.93
C LEU A 344 -9.74 -14.23 -5.81
N VAL A 345 -10.60 -14.48 -6.81
CA VAL A 345 -11.52 -15.63 -6.83
C VAL A 345 -10.74 -16.95 -6.77
N LEU A 346 -9.65 -17.07 -7.54
CA LEU A 346 -8.80 -18.26 -7.51
C LEU A 346 -8.21 -18.48 -6.11
N CYS A 347 -7.74 -17.43 -5.43
CA CYS A 347 -7.23 -17.53 -4.06
C CYS A 347 -8.31 -18.00 -3.08
N LEU A 348 -9.53 -17.46 -3.16
CA LEU A 348 -10.67 -17.88 -2.33
C LEU A 348 -11.05 -19.35 -2.56
N LEU A 349 -11.04 -19.81 -3.81
CA LEU A 349 -11.29 -21.22 -4.13
C LEU A 349 -10.17 -22.13 -3.63
N LEU A 350 -8.90 -21.71 -3.75
CA LEU A 350 -7.76 -22.46 -3.23
C LEU A 350 -7.77 -22.55 -1.70
N ILE A 351 -8.22 -21.51 -0.97
CA ILE A 351 -8.47 -21.57 0.48
C ILE A 351 -9.44 -22.71 0.80
N THR A 352 -10.47 -22.87 -0.04
CA THR A 352 -11.46 -23.95 0.08
C THR A 352 -10.84 -25.32 -0.16
N VAL A 353 -9.97 -25.47 -1.17
CA VAL A 353 -9.20 -26.71 -1.42
C VAL A 353 -8.34 -27.05 -0.20
N LEU A 354 -7.73 -26.07 0.45
CA LEU A 354 -6.90 -26.29 1.65
C LEU A 354 -7.71 -26.69 2.90
N PHE A 355 -9.05 -26.83 2.84
CA PHE A 355 -9.83 -27.54 3.87
C PHE A 355 -9.89 -29.06 3.66
N GLN A 356 -9.34 -29.59 2.57
CA GLN A 356 -9.37 -31.02 2.28
C GLN A 356 -8.42 -31.83 3.16
N SER A 357 -8.89 -33.02 3.56
CA SER A 357 -8.03 -33.99 4.24
C SER A 357 -7.02 -34.60 3.26
N ARG A 358 -5.91 -35.13 3.77
CA ARG A 358 -4.88 -35.79 2.93
C ARG A 358 -5.45 -36.88 2.02
N LYS A 359 -6.48 -37.60 2.48
CA LYS A 359 -7.14 -38.69 1.73
C LYS A 359 -8.03 -38.17 0.60
N GLU A 360 -8.67 -37.02 0.79
CA GLU A 360 -9.49 -36.39 -0.24
C GLU A 360 -8.59 -35.76 -1.31
N LEU A 361 -7.56 -35.01 -0.89
CA LEU A 361 -6.64 -34.33 -1.81
C LEU A 361 -5.93 -35.31 -2.76
N ILE A 362 -5.53 -36.49 -2.25
CA ILE A 362 -4.85 -37.55 -3.01
C ILE A 362 -5.85 -38.64 -3.45
N SER A 363 -7.15 -38.31 -3.57
CA SER A 363 -8.14 -39.23 -4.11
C SER A 363 -7.87 -39.49 -5.59
N ILE A 364 -8.03 -40.73 -6.05
CA ILE A 364 -7.85 -41.08 -7.47
C ILE A 364 -8.71 -40.22 -8.40
N GLN A 365 -9.93 -39.86 -7.96
CA GLN A 365 -10.79 -38.96 -8.72
C GLN A 365 -10.22 -37.54 -8.80
N ASN A 366 -9.65 -37.00 -7.72
CA ASN A 366 -9.06 -35.65 -7.76
C ASN A 366 -7.83 -35.65 -8.65
N ILE A 367 -7.03 -36.72 -8.61
CA ILE A 367 -5.91 -36.89 -9.53
C ILE A 367 -6.40 -36.96 -10.98
N VAL A 368 -7.41 -37.79 -11.28
CA VAL A 368 -7.97 -37.92 -12.64
C VAL A 368 -8.58 -36.61 -13.12
N LEU A 369 -9.38 -35.92 -12.30
CA LEU A 369 -9.99 -34.63 -12.64
C LEU A 369 -8.94 -33.54 -12.82
N SER A 370 -7.89 -33.50 -11.99
CA SER A 370 -6.79 -32.55 -12.17
C SER A 370 -6.02 -32.83 -13.46
N VAL A 371 -5.68 -34.08 -13.76
CA VAL A 371 -4.96 -34.43 -15.01
C VAL A 371 -5.83 -34.15 -16.24
N ALA A 372 -7.09 -34.58 -16.23
CA ALA A 372 -8.03 -34.31 -17.31
C ALA A 372 -8.30 -32.81 -17.48
N GLY A 373 -8.44 -32.07 -16.37
CA GLY A 373 -8.63 -30.63 -16.36
C GLY A 373 -7.42 -29.88 -16.90
N VAL A 374 -6.19 -30.26 -16.51
CA VAL A 374 -4.96 -29.66 -17.06
C VAL A 374 -4.82 -29.97 -18.55
N ALA A 375 -5.11 -31.20 -18.99
CA ALA A 375 -5.04 -31.55 -20.41
C ALA A 375 -6.09 -30.80 -21.25
N ALA A 376 -7.35 -30.73 -20.77
CA ALA A 376 -8.41 -29.98 -21.42
C ALA A 376 -8.15 -28.47 -21.41
N GLY A 377 -7.64 -27.94 -20.30
CA GLY A 377 -7.25 -26.54 -20.16
C GLY A 377 -6.09 -26.17 -21.07
N PHE A 378 -5.07 -27.02 -21.19
CA PHE A 378 -3.95 -26.82 -22.11
C PHE A 378 -4.43 -26.81 -23.56
N TYR A 379 -5.31 -27.74 -23.94
CA TYR A 379 -5.92 -27.78 -25.27
C TYR A 379 -6.77 -26.52 -25.55
N TYR A 380 -7.61 -26.12 -24.59
CA TYR A 380 -8.45 -24.93 -24.71
C TYR A 380 -7.64 -23.64 -24.80
N TYR A 381 -6.56 -23.52 -24.01
CA TYR A 381 -5.65 -22.38 -24.06
C TYR A 381 -5.00 -22.25 -25.44
N HIS A 382 -4.41 -23.32 -25.98
CA HIS A 382 -3.75 -23.25 -27.29
C HIS A 382 -4.70 -22.98 -28.45
N LYS A 383 -5.98 -23.31 -28.29
CA LYS A 383 -7.02 -23.05 -29.30
C LYS A 383 -7.52 -21.60 -29.28
N ASN A 384 -7.57 -20.96 -28.11
CA ASN A 384 -8.21 -19.65 -27.93
C ASN A 384 -7.24 -18.54 -27.48
N GLN A 385 -5.93 -18.82 -27.39
CA GLN A 385 -4.95 -17.78 -27.10
C GLN A 385 -4.91 -16.76 -28.25
N LEU A 386 -4.81 -15.48 -27.89
CA LEU A 386 -4.58 -14.42 -28.87
C LEU A 386 -3.13 -14.50 -29.38
N PRO A 387 -2.90 -14.29 -30.68
CA PRO A 387 -1.56 -14.23 -31.25
C PRO A 387 -0.84 -12.95 -30.78
N VAL A 388 0.50 -12.99 -30.80
CA VAL A 388 1.37 -11.87 -30.36
C VAL A 388 1.15 -10.59 -31.18
N THR A 389 0.50 -10.69 -32.33
CA THR A 389 0.16 -9.56 -33.21
C THR A 389 -1.02 -8.73 -32.73
N GLU A 390 -1.87 -9.27 -31.84
CA GLU A 390 -3.01 -8.54 -31.30
C GLU A 390 -2.58 -7.64 -30.13
N LYS A 391 -3.23 -6.49 -29.99
CA LYS A 391 -3.01 -5.57 -28.86
C LYS A 391 -3.36 -6.27 -27.54
N GLU A 392 -2.54 -6.07 -26.51
CA GLU A 392 -2.75 -6.62 -25.14
C GLU A 392 -2.96 -8.14 -25.11
N TYR A 393 -2.39 -8.88 -26.07
CA TYR A 393 -2.54 -10.33 -26.18
C TYR A 393 -2.10 -11.05 -24.88
N ASP A 394 -1.10 -10.53 -24.19
CA ASP A 394 -0.53 -11.09 -22.96
C ASP A 394 -1.50 -10.98 -21.78
N LEU A 395 -2.16 -9.82 -21.62
CA LEU A 395 -3.18 -9.57 -20.61
C LEU A 395 -4.42 -10.45 -20.84
N HIS A 396 -4.94 -10.48 -22.07
CA HIS A 396 -6.06 -11.36 -22.45
C HIS A 396 -5.73 -12.84 -22.24
N ASN A 397 -4.50 -13.26 -22.61
CA ASN A 397 -4.04 -14.62 -22.40
C ASN A 397 -3.85 -14.95 -20.92
N LEU A 398 -3.52 -13.98 -20.07
CA LEU A 398 -3.47 -14.13 -18.62
C LEU A 398 -4.89 -14.34 -18.04
N ILE A 399 -5.87 -13.53 -18.46
CA ILE A 399 -7.29 -13.70 -18.10
C ILE A 399 -7.77 -15.10 -18.47
N LEU A 400 -7.43 -15.57 -19.68
CA LEU A 400 -7.77 -16.91 -20.15
C LEU A 400 -7.15 -18.00 -19.26
N LYS A 401 -5.86 -17.90 -18.92
CA LYS A 401 -5.19 -18.85 -18.01
C LYS A 401 -5.84 -18.89 -16.63
N LEU A 402 -6.12 -17.74 -16.04
CA LEU A 402 -6.77 -17.62 -14.74
C LEU A 402 -8.18 -18.20 -14.76
N SER A 403 -8.95 -17.90 -15.82
CA SER A 403 -10.31 -18.44 -16.00
C SER A 403 -10.30 -19.96 -16.10
N ILE A 404 -9.37 -20.54 -16.88
CA ILE A 404 -9.19 -22.00 -16.97
C ILE A 404 -8.86 -22.59 -15.59
N ALA A 405 -7.94 -21.95 -14.84
CA ALA A 405 -7.58 -22.40 -13.49
C ALA A 405 -8.79 -22.38 -12.53
N ILE A 406 -9.59 -21.32 -12.55
CA ILE A 406 -10.82 -21.20 -11.76
C ILE A 406 -11.80 -22.32 -12.12
N VAL A 407 -12.02 -22.59 -13.41
CA VAL A 407 -12.91 -23.67 -13.86
C VAL A 407 -12.42 -25.03 -13.38
N ILE A 408 -11.12 -25.34 -13.53
CA ILE A 408 -10.54 -26.61 -13.08
C ILE A 408 -10.74 -26.78 -11.57
N VAL A 409 -10.39 -25.77 -10.77
CA VAL A 409 -10.53 -25.82 -9.31
C VAL A 409 -12.01 -25.94 -8.92
N SER A 410 -12.90 -25.20 -9.58
CA SER A 410 -14.35 -25.25 -9.33
C SER A 410 -14.92 -26.63 -9.63
N VAL A 411 -14.56 -27.25 -10.74
CA VAL A 411 -14.99 -28.62 -11.09
C VAL A 411 -14.54 -29.64 -10.04
N ILE A 412 -13.31 -29.53 -9.55
CA ILE A 412 -12.80 -30.41 -8.48
C ILE A 412 -13.62 -30.21 -7.20
N LEU A 413 -13.84 -28.97 -6.78
CA LEU A 413 -14.61 -28.65 -5.57
C LEU A 413 -16.07 -29.11 -5.68
N ILE A 414 -16.71 -28.92 -6.84
CA ILE A 414 -18.07 -29.39 -7.10
C ILE A 414 -18.13 -30.92 -7.03
N ALA A 415 -17.19 -31.62 -7.68
CA ALA A 415 -17.16 -33.08 -7.68
C ALA A 415 -16.91 -33.66 -6.26
N ASP A 416 -16.09 -32.99 -5.45
CA ASP A 416 -15.90 -33.29 -4.04
C ASP A 416 -17.18 -33.07 -3.22
N TYR A 417 -17.89 -31.99 -3.50
CA TYR A 417 -19.13 -31.67 -2.82
C TYR A 417 -20.26 -32.66 -3.16
N VAL A 418 -20.44 -33.01 -4.43
CA VAL A 418 -21.41 -34.01 -4.88
C VAL A 418 -21.15 -35.36 -4.20
N ARG A 419 -19.89 -35.80 -4.10
CA ARG A 419 -19.53 -37.03 -3.39
C ARG A 419 -19.87 -36.98 -1.90
N TYR A 420 -19.61 -35.84 -1.26
CA TYR A 420 -19.97 -35.65 0.13
C TYR A 420 -21.48 -35.78 0.32
N LEU A 421 -22.28 -35.07 -0.49
CA LEU A 421 -23.74 -35.16 -0.48
C LEU A 421 -24.22 -36.61 -0.67
N LEU A 422 -23.67 -37.32 -1.65
CA LEU A 422 -24.01 -38.73 -1.89
C LEU A 422 -23.69 -39.63 -0.68
N LYS A 423 -22.57 -39.41 0.02
CA LYS A 423 -22.22 -40.17 1.23
C LYS A 423 -23.14 -39.88 2.41
N VAL A 424 -23.62 -38.64 2.53
CA VAL A 424 -24.60 -38.22 3.54
C VAL A 424 -25.97 -38.85 3.26
N VAL A 425 -26.44 -38.77 2.00
CA VAL A 425 -27.74 -39.35 1.58
C VAL A 425 -27.74 -40.87 1.71
N THR A 426 -26.64 -41.53 1.36
CA THR A 426 -26.49 -43.00 1.49
C THR A 426 -26.25 -43.47 2.93
N LYS A 427 -26.28 -42.58 3.94
CA LYS A 427 -26.02 -42.84 5.37
C LYS A 427 -24.67 -43.53 5.67
N LYS A 428 -23.74 -43.53 4.71
CA LYS A 428 -22.39 -44.11 4.87
C LYS A 428 -21.42 -43.18 5.59
N ALA A 429 -21.81 -41.92 5.81
CA ALA A 429 -21.08 -40.96 6.62
C ALA A 429 -21.89 -40.60 7.89
N SER A 430 -21.19 -40.50 9.02
CA SER A 430 -21.73 -39.84 10.21
C SER A 430 -22.06 -38.39 9.88
N ARG A 431 -23.25 -37.91 10.29
CA ARG A 431 -23.62 -36.48 10.27
C ARG A 431 -22.74 -35.72 11.27
N SER A 432 -21.48 -35.50 10.91
CA SER A 432 -20.65 -34.49 11.59
C SER A 432 -21.03 -33.13 11.01
N SER A 433 -22.16 -32.58 11.44
CA SER A 433 -22.60 -31.24 11.04
C SER A 433 -22.87 -30.43 12.28
N ALA A 434 -22.07 -29.40 12.49
CA ALA A 434 -22.43 -28.32 13.40
C ALA A 434 -23.77 -27.75 12.91
N SER A 435 -24.80 -27.71 13.77
CA SER A 435 -26.09 -27.14 13.37
C SER A 435 -25.89 -25.65 13.03
N ILE A 436 -26.48 -25.21 11.92
CA ILE A 436 -26.50 -23.81 11.50
C ILE A 436 -27.21 -22.97 12.59
N THR A 437 -26.66 -21.80 12.91
CA THR A 437 -27.27 -20.84 13.84
C THR A 437 -28.40 -20.08 13.14
N LEU A 438 -29.27 -19.42 13.90
CA LEU A 438 -30.29 -18.55 13.31
C LEU A 438 -29.64 -17.47 12.43
N TYR A 439 -28.50 -16.92 12.87
CA TYR A 439 -27.67 -16.02 12.08
C TYR A 439 -27.26 -16.61 10.73
N GLY A 440 -26.79 -17.86 10.71
CA GLY A 440 -26.41 -18.54 9.48
C GLY A 440 -27.58 -18.70 8.49
N VAL A 441 -28.82 -18.81 8.96
CA VAL A 441 -30.01 -18.82 8.08
C VAL A 441 -30.18 -17.46 7.41
N PHE A 442 -30.04 -16.35 8.14
CA PHE A 442 -30.14 -15.01 7.56
C PHE A 442 -29.08 -14.74 6.51
N VAL A 443 -27.83 -15.17 6.74
CA VAL A 443 -26.76 -15.04 5.73
C VAL A 443 -27.08 -15.85 4.47
N ILE A 444 -27.65 -17.06 4.61
CA ILE A 444 -28.07 -17.87 3.46
C ILE A 444 -29.19 -17.16 2.68
N VAL A 445 -30.21 -16.63 3.37
CA VAL A 445 -31.29 -15.88 2.74
C VAL A 445 -30.74 -14.64 2.03
N PHE A 446 -29.81 -13.93 2.66
CA PHE A 446 -29.14 -12.77 2.07
C PHE A 446 -28.40 -13.15 0.78
N PHE A 447 -27.63 -14.24 0.76
CA PHE A 447 -26.96 -14.73 -0.45
C PHE A 447 -27.95 -15.12 -1.55
N VAL A 448 -29.10 -15.72 -1.20
CA VAL A 448 -30.16 -16.01 -2.18
C VAL A 448 -30.73 -14.72 -2.76
N CYS A 449 -30.97 -13.70 -1.92
CA CYS A 449 -31.44 -12.40 -2.36
C CYS A 449 -30.46 -11.72 -3.33
N LEU A 450 -29.15 -11.72 -3.04
CA LEU A 450 -28.13 -11.17 -3.95
C LEU A 450 -28.14 -11.86 -5.33
N ILE A 451 -28.44 -13.16 -5.38
CA ILE A 451 -28.50 -13.91 -6.64
C ILE A 451 -29.78 -13.61 -7.43
N VAL A 452 -30.91 -13.51 -6.72
CA VAL A 452 -32.24 -13.32 -7.34
C VAL A 452 -32.45 -11.88 -7.80
N LEU A 453 -32.11 -10.91 -6.94
CA LEU A 453 -32.27 -9.47 -7.19
C LEU A 453 -30.94 -8.85 -7.61
N ARG A 454 -30.25 -9.51 -8.55
CA ARG A 454 -28.90 -9.12 -8.95
C ARG A 454 -28.83 -7.82 -9.75
N ASN A 455 -29.90 -7.46 -10.48
CA ASN A 455 -30.02 -6.28 -11.35
C ASN A 455 -28.71 -6.01 -12.10
N THR A 456 -28.43 -6.85 -13.11
CA THR A 456 -27.20 -6.92 -13.93
C THR A 456 -25.86 -7.23 -13.23
N ARG A 457 -25.74 -7.03 -11.90
CA ARG A 457 -24.47 -7.19 -11.15
C ARG A 457 -24.04 -8.66 -10.98
N TRP A 458 -23.03 -9.08 -11.73
CA TRP A 458 -22.47 -10.43 -11.63
C TRP A 458 -21.54 -10.64 -10.43
N TRP A 459 -20.86 -9.60 -9.96
CA TRP A 459 -19.94 -9.70 -8.83
C TRP A 459 -20.63 -10.23 -7.56
N GLY A 460 -21.88 -9.82 -7.31
CA GLY A 460 -22.68 -10.26 -6.15
C GLY A 460 -23.00 -11.76 -6.20
N VAL A 461 -23.24 -12.30 -7.40
CA VAL A 461 -23.45 -13.72 -7.63
C VAL A 461 -22.17 -14.51 -7.36
N VAL A 462 -21.04 -14.03 -7.89
CA VAL A 462 -19.72 -14.67 -7.68
C VAL A 462 -19.35 -14.68 -6.21
N LEU A 463 -19.48 -13.54 -5.51
CA LEU A 463 -19.29 -13.41 -4.06
C LEU A 463 -20.10 -14.47 -3.31
N ALA A 464 -21.43 -14.48 -3.53
CA ALA A 464 -22.34 -15.38 -2.84
C ALA A 464 -21.97 -16.86 -3.06
N LEU A 465 -21.65 -17.25 -4.30
CA LEU A 465 -21.30 -18.63 -4.64
C LEU A 465 -19.96 -19.07 -4.05
N VAL A 466 -18.91 -18.26 -4.19
CA VAL A 466 -17.56 -18.58 -3.69
C VAL A 466 -17.58 -18.74 -2.17
N PHE A 467 -18.18 -17.78 -1.46
CA PHE A 467 -18.28 -17.85 0.00
C PHE A 467 -19.26 -18.92 0.46
N ALA A 468 -20.37 -19.19 -0.24
CA ALA A 468 -21.25 -20.31 0.09
C ALA A 468 -20.51 -21.66 0.03
N VAL A 469 -19.77 -21.92 -1.04
CA VAL A 469 -18.97 -23.15 -1.20
C VAL A 469 -17.95 -23.28 -0.06
N MET A 470 -17.26 -22.19 0.28
CA MET A 470 -16.32 -22.16 1.40
C MET A 470 -17.02 -22.45 2.74
N TYR A 471 -18.14 -21.79 3.04
CA TYR A 471 -18.86 -21.93 4.30
C TYR A 471 -19.41 -23.35 4.49
N ILE A 472 -19.95 -23.94 3.42
CA ILE A 472 -20.41 -25.32 3.43
C ILE A 472 -19.24 -26.26 3.74
N ARG A 473 -18.07 -26.05 3.10
CA ARG A 473 -16.88 -26.87 3.37
C ARG A 473 -16.39 -26.70 4.82
N MET A 474 -16.46 -25.50 5.36
CA MET A 474 -16.10 -25.22 6.75
C MET A 474 -17.02 -25.93 7.76
N ASN A 475 -18.32 -26.04 7.49
CA ASN A 475 -19.22 -26.81 8.37
C ASN A 475 -18.75 -28.25 8.55
N ILE A 476 -18.21 -28.84 7.48
CA ILE A 476 -17.80 -30.24 7.38
C ILE A 476 -16.40 -30.47 7.94
N ALA A 477 -15.45 -29.57 7.67
CA ALA A 477 -14.04 -29.78 7.98
C ALA A 477 -13.72 -29.61 9.48
N ASP A 478 -12.97 -30.55 10.07
CA ASP A 478 -12.53 -30.46 11.48
C ASP A 478 -11.61 -29.25 11.76
N ARG A 479 -10.94 -28.74 10.73
CA ARG A 479 -10.06 -27.56 10.83
C ARG A 479 -10.83 -26.25 11.03
N SER A 480 -12.14 -26.20 10.75
CA SER A 480 -12.93 -24.97 10.87
C SER A 480 -13.04 -24.44 12.31
N ALA A 481 -12.86 -25.30 13.32
CA ALA A 481 -12.80 -24.88 14.72
C ALA A 481 -11.68 -23.87 15.02
N ARG A 482 -10.64 -23.82 14.18
CA ARG A 482 -9.49 -22.90 14.29
C ARG A 482 -9.53 -21.75 13.28
N TRP A 483 -10.60 -21.68 12.48
CA TRP A 483 -10.74 -20.74 11.37
C TRP A 483 -10.50 -19.29 11.79
N ASN A 484 -11.10 -18.85 12.90
CA ASN A 484 -10.92 -17.49 13.39
C ASN A 484 -9.43 -17.12 13.54
N THR A 485 -8.58 -18.04 14.03
CA THR A 485 -7.14 -17.75 14.14
C THR A 485 -6.41 -17.81 12.80
N ILE A 486 -6.84 -18.67 11.88
CA ILE A 486 -6.29 -18.74 10.52
C ILE A 486 -6.61 -17.44 9.76
N ALA A 487 -7.86 -16.99 9.78
CA ALA A 487 -8.29 -15.74 9.18
C ALA A 487 -7.55 -14.54 9.79
N THR A 488 -7.54 -14.42 11.12
CA THR A 488 -6.76 -13.37 11.82
C THR A 488 -5.28 -13.42 11.44
N GLY A 489 -4.70 -14.61 11.33
CA GLY A 489 -3.30 -14.78 10.93
C GLY A 489 -3.02 -14.34 9.50
N GLY A 490 -3.97 -14.55 8.58
CA GLY A 490 -3.91 -14.07 7.20
C GLY A 490 -3.95 -12.53 7.12
N LEU A 491 -4.84 -11.89 7.90
CA LEU A 491 -4.91 -10.43 8.00
C LEU A 491 -3.59 -9.83 8.54
N ILE A 492 -3.03 -10.42 9.61
CA ILE A 492 -1.72 -10.00 10.15
C ILE A 492 -0.62 -10.16 9.10
N LEU A 493 -0.63 -11.25 8.33
CA LEU A 493 0.38 -11.48 7.30
C LEU A 493 0.26 -10.45 6.17
N ASN A 494 -0.97 -10.09 5.76
CA ASN A 494 -1.21 -9.06 4.77
C ASN A 494 -0.70 -7.69 5.22
N ILE A 495 -1.06 -7.21 6.41
CA ILE A 495 -0.58 -5.88 6.86
C ILE A 495 0.94 -5.82 7.02
N ILE A 496 1.60 -6.94 7.41
CA ILE A 496 3.07 -7.02 7.44
C ILE A 496 3.65 -6.91 6.02
N TYR A 497 3.03 -7.59 5.04
CA TYR A 497 3.43 -7.49 3.64
C TYR A 497 3.26 -6.06 3.13
N THR A 498 2.10 -5.44 3.36
CA THR A 498 1.78 -4.07 2.93
C THR A 498 2.74 -3.05 3.52
N ILE A 499 3.06 -3.14 4.82
CA ILE A 499 4.08 -2.27 5.43
C ILE A 499 5.45 -2.48 4.78
N GLY A 500 5.83 -3.74 4.52
CA GLY A 500 7.08 -4.05 3.83
C GLY A 500 7.15 -3.46 2.42
N TYR A 501 6.06 -3.57 1.65
CA TYR A 501 5.93 -2.96 0.33
C TYR A 501 6.06 -1.43 0.41
N CYS A 502 5.33 -0.80 1.34
CA CYS A 502 5.37 0.65 1.54
C CYS A 502 6.77 1.17 1.92
N LEU A 503 7.50 0.43 2.76
CA LEU A 503 8.87 0.81 3.15
C LEU A 503 9.88 0.68 2.01
N LEU A 504 9.59 -0.12 0.99
CA LEU A 504 10.48 -0.33 -0.14
C LEU A 504 10.18 0.61 -1.32
N PHE A 505 8.90 0.86 -1.60
CA PHE A 505 8.49 1.43 -2.89
C PHE A 505 7.57 2.64 -2.80
N ARG A 506 7.17 3.11 -1.60
CA ARG A 506 6.17 4.20 -1.49
C ARG A 506 6.74 5.39 -0.75
N TYR A 507 6.93 6.49 -1.47
CA TYR A 507 7.41 7.75 -0.89
C TYR A 507 6.34 8.40 -0.03
N PHE A 508 6.77 9.06 1.04
CA PHE A 508 5.92 9.92 1.83
C PHE A 508 6.17 11.36 1.43
N THR A 509 5.42 11.87 0.46
CA THR A 509 5.55 13.23 -0.08
C THR A 509 4.82 14.27 0.79
N GLY A 510 5.40 15.46 0.92
CA GLY A 510 4.89 16.56 1.76
C GLY A 510 3.93 17.52 1.04
N PHE A 511 3.93 17.51 -0.29
CA PHE A 511 3.24 18.47 -1.16
C PHE A 511 2.30 17.75 -2.15
N VAL A 512 1.42 18.52 -2.80
CA VAL A 512 0.26 18.06 -3.61
C VAL A 512 -0.76 17.28 -2.75
N MET A 513 -0.55 15.99 -2.48
CA MET A 513 -1.52 15.19 -1.72
C MET A 513 -1.45 15.43 -0.20
N GLY A 514 -0.25 15.62 0.36
CA GLY A 514 -0.01 15.82 1.80
C GLY A 514 -0.61 14.74 2.72
N ARG A 515 -1.05 13.61 2.17
CA ARG A 515 -1.73 12.50 2.82
C ARG A 515 -1.11 11.21 2.31
N TYR A 516 -0.89 10.24 3.19
CA TYR A 516 -0.23 8.99 2.81
C TYR A 516 -1.25 7.92 2.39
N SER A 517 -1.22 7.54 1.11
CA SER A 517 -2.12 6.55 0.48
C SER A 517 -1.63 5.09 0.59
N MET A 518 -0.54 4.82 1.31
CA MET A 518 0.03 3.47 1.49
C MET A 518 0.16 2.68 0.18
N GLN A 519 -0.52 1.54 0.04
CA GLN A 519 -0.49 0.67 -1.14
C GLN A 519 -1.61 0.99 -2.14
N PHE A 520 -2.42 2.01 -1.88
CA PHE A 520 -3.50 2.46 -2.74
C PHE A 520 -3.13 3.77 -3.40
N HIS A 521 -3.83 4.13 -4.48
CA HIS A 521 -3.73 5.46 -5.06
C HIS A 521 -4.58 6.49 -4.29
N THR A 522 -5.69 6.07 -3.67
CA THR A 522 -6.55 6.95 -2.86
C THR A 522 -6.39 6.76 -1.35
N VAL A 523 -6.54 7.86 -0.61
CA VAL A 523 -6.49 7.88 0.86
C VAL A 523 -7.76 7.33 1.50
N THR A 524 -8.89 7.39 0.79
CA THR A 524 -10.19 6.90 1.26
C THR A 524 -10.16 5.39 1.44
N VAL A 525 -9.81 4.63 0.39
CA VAL A 525 -9.67 3.17 0.45
C VAL A 525 -8.59 2.74 1.45
N THR A 526 -7.51 3.53 1.56
CA THR A 526 -6.46 3.33 2.57
C THR A 526 -7.01 3.39 3.99
N ALA A 527 -7.82 4.41 4.30
CA ALA A 527 -8.42 4.59 5.61
C ALA A 527 -9.40 3.45 5.94
N GLU A 528 -10.17 2.98 4.97
CA GLU A 528 -11.07 1.82 5.16
C GLU A 528 -10.28 0.55 5.49
N TYR A 529 -9.29 0.23 4.66
CA TYR A 529 -8.41 -0.93 4.87
C TYR A 529 -7.73 -0.87 6.25
N LEU A 530 -7.18 0.29 6.62
CA LEU A 530 -6.51 0.48 7.90
C LEU A 530 -7.48 0.41 9.07
N THR A 531 -8.74 0.82 8.91
CA THR A 531 -9.76 0.72 9.97
C THR A 531 -9.91 -0.73 10.41
N ILE A 532 -10.01 -1.67 9.46
CA ILE A 532 -10.12 -3.11 9.76
C ILE A 532 -8.88 -3.63 10.45
N MET A 533 -7.71 -3.31 9.89
CA MET A 533 -6.44 -3.79 10.42
C MET A 533 -6.20 -3.26 11.84
N GLN A 534 -6.61 -2.01 12.10
CA GLN A 534 -6.49 -1.36 13.40
C GLN A 534 -7.47 -1.93 14.41
N VAL A 535 -8.75 -2.14 14.06
CA VAL A 535 -9.72 -2.74 14.99
C VAL A 535 -9.42 -4.21 15.26
N MET A 536 -8.88 -4.94 14.29
CA MET A 536 -8.34 -6.29 14.52
C MET A 536 -7.17 -6.24 15.50
N ALA A 537 -6.17 -5.37 15.28
CA ALA A 537 -5.02 -5.23 16.17
C ALA A 537 -5.44 -4.79 17.58
N ALA A 538 -6.40 -3.88 17.70
CA ALA A 538 -6.99 -3.44 18.96
C ALA A 538 -7.69 -4.60 19.67
N ALA A 539 -8.48 -5.42 18.95
CA ALA A 539 -9.15 -6.58 19.51
C ALA A 539 -8.15 -7.57 20.13
N LEU A 540 -7.02 -7.81 19.45
CA LEU A 540 -5.93 -8.65 19.97
C LEU A 540 -5.26 -8.01 21.18
N LEU A 541 -4.89 -6.73 21.11
CA LEU A 541 -4.28 -6.01 22.22
C LEU A 541 -5.19 -6.03 23.46
N LEU A 542 -6.45 -5.65 23.32
CA LEU A 542 -7.40 -5.57 24.42
C LEU A 542 -7.72 -6.96 25.00
N ALA A 543 -7.81 -7.99 24.17
CA ALA A 543 -7.94 -9.38 24.64
C ALA A 543 -6.73 -9.80 25.49
N LYS A 544 -5.51 -9.36 25.15
CA LYS A 544 -4.30 -9.59 25.96
C LYS A 544 -4.38 -8.80 27.26
N VAL A 545 -4.72 -7.51 27.19
CA VAL A 545 -4.80 -6.64 28.36
C VAL A 545 -5.77 -7.19 29.40
N SER A 546 -6.96 -7.64 28.97
CA SER A 546 -7.97 -8.25 29.83
C SER A 546 -7.49 -9.57 30.45
N SER A 547 -6.88 -10.43 29.64
CA SER A 547 -6.30 -11.69 30.14
C SER A 547 -5.14 -11.45 31.12
N GLY A 548 -4.40 -10.35 30.93
CA GLY A 548 -3.26 -9.92 31.75
C GLY A 548 -3.62 -8.99 32.91
N SER A 549 -4.90 -8.70 33.16
CA SER A 549 -5.35 -7.78 34.22
C SER A 549 -4.89 -8.22 35.61
N LYS A 550 -4.73 -9.52 35.82
CA LYS A 550 -4.25 -10.13 37.07
C LYS A 550 -2.74 -10.01 37.29
N ILE A 551 -1.96 -9.65 36.27
CA ILE A 551 -0.52 -9.45 36.39
C ILE A 551 -0.27 -8.18 37.21
N SER A 552 0.37 -8.33 38.38
CA SER A 552 0.65 -7.23 39.30
C SER A 552 1.87 -6.42 38.87
N ARG A 553 2.96 -7.09 38.46
CA ARG A 553 4.20 -6.44 38.04
C ARG A 553 4.07 -5.81 36.66
N PHE A 554 4.37 -4.52 36.56
CA PHE A 554 4.32 -3.76 35.30
C PHE A 554 5.23 -4.35 34.22
N LYS A 555 6.49 -4.69 34.55
CA LYS A 555 7.44 -5.29 33.60
C LYS A 555 6.92 -6.61 32.99
N ASP A 556 6.30 -7.46 33.81
CA ASP A 556 5.74 -8.74 33.36
C ASP A 556 4.49 -8.52 32.50
N PHE A 557 3.71 -7.47 32.78
CA PHE A 557 2.55 -7.08 31.98
C PHE A 557 2.98 -6.55 30.60
N VAL A 558 3.91 -5.59 30.54
CA VAL A 558 4.47 -5.08 29.27
C VAL A 558 5.06 -6.23 28.46
N SER A 559 5.84 -7.11 29.09
CA SER A 559 6.37 -8.33 28.47
C SER A 559 5.31 -9.25 27.87
N TYR A 560 4.08 -9.22 28.37
CA TYR A 560 3.00 -10.09 27.91
C TYR A 560 2.23 -9.51 26.72
N VAL A 561 2.19 -8.18 26.59
CA VAL A 561 1.37 -7.45 25.60
C VAL A 561 2.17 -6.75 24.51
N PHE A 562 3.50 -6.69 24.61
CA PHE A 562 4.33 -5.83 23.76
C PHE A 562 4.17 -6.07 22.25
N LYS A 563 3.90 -7.30 21.81
CA LYS A 563 3.78 -7.63 20.38
C LYS A 563 2.51 -7.04 19.79
N GLU A 564 1.42 -7.18 20.53
CA GLU A 564 0.13 -6.63 20.18
C GLU A 564 0.15 -5.09 20.29
N MET A 565 0.87 -4.53 21.27
CA MET A 565 1.12 -3.09 21.34
C MET A 565 1.90 -2.59 20.12
N LEU A 566 2.97 -3.27 19.72
CA LEU A 566 3.76 -2.88 18.55
C LEU A 566 2.92 -2.94 17.27
N LEU A 567 2.18 -4.04 17.05
CA LEU A 567 1.29 -4.19 15.90
C LEU A 567 0.23 -3.08 15.86
N PHE A 568 -0.47 -2.86 16.98
CA PHE A 568 -1.50 -1.81 17.06
C PHE A 568 -0.91 -0.40 16.88
N GLY A 569 0.24 -0.13 17.49
CA GLY A 569 0.91 1.17 17.41
C GLY A 569 1.36 1.51 15.99
N VAL A 570 1.99 0.58 15.28
CA VAL A 570 2.46 0.80 13.89
C VAL A 570 1.29 1.02 12.94
N ILE A 571 0.23 0.19 13.04
CA ILE A 571 -0.97 0.38 12.22
C ILE A 571 -1.65 1.72 12.53
N SER A 572 -1.67 2.13 13.80
CA SER A 572 -2.22 3.43 14.19
C SER A 572 -1.40 4.60 13.67
N ALA A 573 -0.07 4.46 13.57
CA ALA A 573 0.78 5.48 12.96
C ALA A 573 0.46 5.66 11.47
N TYR A 574 0.33 4.55 10.73
CA TYR A 574 -0.12 4.62 9.33
C TYR A 574 -1.53 5.18 9.18
N MET A 575 -2.46 4.84 10.08
CA MET A 575 -3.77 5.48 10.11
C MET A 575 -3.60 7.00 10.25
N ILE A 576 -2.79 7.47 11.21
CA ILE A 576 -2.52 8.90 11.42
C ILE A 576 -1.90 9.58 10.18
N PHE A 577 -1.15 8.86 9.34
CA PHE A 577 -0.58 9.43 8.12
C PHE A 577 -1.61 9.67 7.01
N THR A 578 -2.78 9.02 7.06
CA THR A 578 -3.85 9.24 6.07
C THR A 578 -4.51 10.60 6.19
N LEU A 579 -4.47 11.24 7.38
CA LEU A 579 -5.24 12.45 7.70
C LEU A 579 -6.74 12.33 7.37
N SER A 580 -7.31 11.12 7.47
CA SER A 580 -8.72 10.84 7.17
C SER A 580 -9.61 10.98 8.41
N ARG A 581 -10.48 12.00 8.43
CA ARG A 581 -11.44 12.25 9.52
C ARG A 581 -12.42 11.08 9.70
N THR A 582 -12.97 10.57 8.59
CA THR A 582 -13.94 9.46 8.58
C THR A 582 -13.31 8.16 9.06
N GLY A 583 -12.10 7.84 8.59
CA GLY A 583 -11.32 6.69 9.06
C GLY A 583 -11.02 6.76 10.56
N TYR A 584 -10.63 7.94 11.08
CA TYR A 584 -10.36 8.13 12.50
C TYR A 584 -11.61 7.91 13.34
N LEU A 585 -12.73 8.49 12.93
CA LEU A 585 -14.00 8.33 13.63
C LEU A 585 -14.39 6.86 13.70
N ALA A 586 -14.37 6.15 12.57
CA ALA A 586 -14.75 4.73 12.52
C ALA A 586 -13.87 3.86 13.40
N ALA A 587 -12.55 4.05 13.34
CA ALA A 587 -11.60 3.30 14.18
C ALA A 587 -11.75 3.63 15.67
N ILE A 588 -11.80 4.91 16.05
CA ILE A 588 -11.89 5.34 17.44
C ILE A 588 -13.19 4.84 18.08
N VAL A 589 -14.34 5.01 17.41
CA VAL A 589 -15.63 4.55 17.92
C VAL A 589 -15.61 3.03 18.12
N THR A 590 -15.10 2.27 17.14
CA THR A 590 -15.00 0.81 17.26
C THR A 590 -14.08 0.38 18.40
N ILE A 591 -12.93 1.02 18.56
CA ILE A 591 -11.98 0.74 19.66
C ILE A 591 -12.62 1.06 21.01
N MET A 592 -13.38 2.15 21.13
CA MET A 592 -14.10 2.49 22.36
C MET A 592 -15.16 1.43 22.70
N VAL A 593 -15.93 0.96 21.72
CA VAL A 593 -16.89 -0.15 21.90
C VAL A 593 -16.16 -1.43 22.34
N LEU A 594 -15.00 -1.74 21.75
CA LEU A 594 -14.17 -2.89 22.15
C LEU A 594 -13.66 -2.76 23.59
N ILE A 595 -13.20 -1.58 24.00
CA ILE A 595 -12.74 -1.33 25.37
C ILE A 595 -13.88 -1.56 26.36
N VAL A 596 -15.08 -1.07 26.06
CA VAL A 596 -16.28 -1.29 26.90
C VAL A 596 -16.59 -2.79 27.00
N MET A 597 -16.65 -3.49 25.87
CA MET A 597 -16.93 -4.94 25.82
C MET A 597 -15.92 -5.76 26.62
N VAL A 598 -14.64 -5.43 26.48
CA VAL A 598 -13.54 -6.09 27.19
C VAL A 598 -13.57 -5.79 28.69
N THR A 599 -13.95 -4.56 29.06
CA THR A 599 -14.11 -4.12 30.45
C THR A 599 -15.28 -4.83 31.14
N ILE A 600 -16.44 -4.92 30.48
CA ILE A 600 -17.60 -5.67 30.97
C ILE A 600 -17.21 -7.14 31.21
N ARG A 601 -16.47 -7.73 30.29
CA ARG A 601 -15.99 -9.12 30.41
C ARG A 601 -15.04 -9.34 31.59
N ALA A 602 -14.25 -8.34 31.96
CA ALA A 602 -13.29 -8.45 33.07
C ALA A 602 -13.97 -8.52 34.45
N GLY A 603 -15.24 -8.10 34.56
CA GLY A 603 -16.01 -8.18 35.80
C GLY A 603 -15.35 -7.42 36.96
N LYS A 604 -14.84 -8.14 37.96
CA LYS A 604 -14.21 -7.52 39.15
C LYS A 604 -12.95 -6.70 38.83
N ASP A 605 -12.25 -7.04 37.74
CA ASP A 605 -11.06 -6.31 37.28
C ASP A 605 -11.40 -5.23 36.23
N ALA A 606 -12.68 -4.82 36.11
CA ALA A 606 -13.16 -3.89 35.08
C ALA A 606 -12.38 -2.57 35.04
N VAL A 607 -12.35 -1.81 36.14
CA VAL A 607 -11.66 -0.50 36.20
C VAL A 607 -10.19 -0.64 35.81
N LYS A 608 -9.53 -1.69 36.32
CA LYS A 608 -8.12 -1.95 36.01
C LYS A 608 -7.91 -2.29 34.53
N THR A 609 -8.82 -3.05 33.95
CA THR A 609 -8.77 -3.43 32.52
C THR A 609 -9.05 -2.25 31.62
N LEU A 610 -10.01 -1.40 31.99
CA LEU A 610 -10.33 -0.15 31.31
C LEU A 610 -9.11 0.78 31.26
N VAL A 611 -8.55 1.10 32.42
CA VAL A 611 -7.38 1.99 32.53
C VAL A 611 -6.17 1.41 31.79
N ARG A 612 -5.89 0.11 31.95
CA ARG A 612 -4.79 -0.53 31.22
C ARG A 612 -5.03 -0.63 29.71
N GLY A 613 -6.28 -0.77 29.28
CA GLY A 613 -6.65 -0.84 27.86
C GLY A 613 -6.38 0.49 27.18
N ILE A 614 -6.94 1.58 27.73
CA ILE A 614 -6.72 2.94 27.25
C ILE A 614 -5.24 3.29 27.26
N ALA A 615 -4.56 3.06 28.39
CA ALA A 615 -3.13 3.35 28.51
C ALA A 615 -2.28 2.53 27.53
N ALA A 616 -2.59 1.24 27.31
CA ALA A 616 -1.86 0.42 26.36
C ALA A 616 -2.03 0.91 24.91
N CYS A 617 -3.24 1.32 24.52
CA CYS A 617 -3.46 1.90 23.19
C CYS A 617 -2.67 3.21 23.03
N ILE A 618 -2.79 4.15 23.97
CA ILE A 618 -2.10 5.45 23.90
C ILE A 618 -0.58 5.27 23.87
N VAL A 619 -0.02 4.48 24.79
CA VAL A 619 1.43 4.24 24.86
C VAL A 619 1.94 3.52 23.61
N ALA A 620 1.16 2.61 23.03
CA ALA A 620 1.51 1.95 21.77
C ALA A 620 1.66 2.96 20.63
N VAL A 621 0.73 3.91 20.50
CA VAL A 621 0.79 4.97 19.47
C VAL A 621 1.97 5.90 19.71
N ILE A 622 2.16 6.38 20.95
CA ILE A 622 3.25 7.31 21.29
C ILE A 622 4.63 6.71 20.96
N ILE A 623 4.83 5.41 21.24
CA ILE A 623 6.11 4.75 20.96
C ILE A 623 6.26 4.45 19.46
N ALA A 624 5.20 3.99 18.81
CA ALA A 624 5.25 3.56 17.42
C ALA A 624 5.25 4.69 16.40
N PHE A 625 4.67 5.84 16.71
CA PHE A 625 4.57 6.96 15.78
C PHE A 625 5.94 7.47 15.32
N PRO A 626 6.90 7.83 16.21
CA PRO A 626 8.23 8.25 15.77
C PRO A 626 8.96 7.15 15.00
N MET A 627 8.89 5.90 15.45
CA MET A 627 9.54 4.78 14.75
C MET A 627 9.03 4.62 13.30
N THR A 628 7.71 4.67 13.14
CA THR A 628 7.06 4.41 11.85
C THR A 628 7.27 5.60 10.90
N PHE A 629 7.16 6.83 11.41
CA PHE A 629 7.39 8.04 10.62
C PHE A 629 8.82 8.07 10.09
N THR A 630 9.81 7.86 10.96
CA THR A 630 11.22 7.85 10.57
C THR A 630 11.53 6.77 9.54
N PHE A 631 11.03 5.54 9.72
CA PHE A 631 11.25 4.49 8.72
C PHE A 631 10.56 4.76 7.39
N GLN A 632 9.33 5.29 7.41
CA GLN A 632 8.61 5.62 6.19
C GLN A 632 9.22 6.82 5.45
N ARG A 633 9.88 7.75 6.16
CA ARG A 633 10.60 8.88 5.57
C ARG A 633 11.97 8.49 5.00
N ILE A 634 12.68 7.56 5.64
CA ILE A 634 14.07 7.23 5.31
C ILE A 634 14.19 6.06 4.32
N ILE A 635 13.50 4.95 4.58
CA ILE A 635 13.77 3.69 3.85
C ILE A 635 13.39 3.79 2.37
N PRO A 636 12.20 4.29 1.98
CA PRO A 636 11.84 4.39 0.57
C PRO A 636 12.82 5.27 -0.20
N VAL A 637 13.18 6.43 0.34
CA VAL A 637 14.11 7.38 -0.28
C VAL A 637 15.51 6.76 -0.45
N MET A 638 15.98 5.95 0.52
CA MET A 638 17.22 5.18 0.37
C MET A 638 17.15 4.08 -0.70
N VAL A 639 15.98 3.48 -0.90
CA VAL A 639 15.78 2.49 -1.97
C VAL A 639 15.78 3.18 -3.34
N GLY A 640 15.25 4.41 -3.39
CA GLY A 640 15.33 5.26 -4.58
C GLY A 640 14.58 4.69 -5.78
N HIS A 641 13.55 3.87 -5.57
CA HIS A 641 12.77 3.19 -6.61
C HIS A 641 11.28 3.28 -6.30
N PRO A 642 10.70 4.49 -6.30
CA PRO A 642 9.32 4.69 -5.93
C PRO A 642 8.38 4.13 -7.00
N TYR A 643 7.22 3.66 -6.56
CA TYR A 643 6.12 3.27 -7.43
C TYR A 643 4.99 4.27 -7.25
N PHE A 644 4.62 4.96 -8.34
CA PHE A 644 3.47 5.86 -8.41
C PHE A 644 2.38 5.24 -9.28
N PHE A 645 1.12 5.38 -8.87
CA PHE A 645 0.00 4.99 -9.71
C PHE A 645 -0.23 6.05 -10.81
N GLU A 646 -0.83 5.66 -11.93
CA GLU A 646 -1.00 6.55 -13.09
C GLU A 646 -1.85 7.79 -12.78
N VAL A 647 -2.89 7.63 -11.94
CA VAL A 647 -3.76 8.71 -11.42
C VAL A 647 -3.19 9.44 -10.21
N GLU A 648 -2.04 9.04 -9.68
CA GLU A 648 -1.46 9.76 -8.55
C GLU A 648 -0.88 11.10 -8.99
N ASP A 649 -1.58 12.14 -8.57
CA ASP A 649 -1.10 13.50 -8.61
C ASP A 649 -0.01 13.71 -7.54
N ALA A 650 1.20 13.31 -7.88
CA ALA A 650 2.41 13.61 -7.15
C ALA A 650 3.21 14.62 -7.96
N ALA A 651 3.75 15.64 -7.28
CA ALA A 651 4.65 16.61 -7.89
C ALA A 651 5.69 15.89 -8.76
N PRO A 652 5.85 16.24 -10.04
CA PRO A 652 6.79 15.58 -10.93
C PRO A 652 8.20 15.49 -10.33
N SER A 653 8.60 16.54 -9.62
CA SER A 653 9.87 16.64 -8.92
C SER A 653 10.07 15.62 -7.78
N ALA A 654 9.02 14.96 -7.30
CA ALA A 654 9.07 13.91 -6.28
C ALA A 654 9.06 12.49 -6.87
N ARG A 655 8.94 12.34 -8.19
CA ARG A 655 8.83 11.03 -8.87
C ARG A 655 10.18 10.35 -9.10
N GLY A 656 11.27 11.11 -9.09
CA GLY A 656 12.62 10.62 -9.34
C GLY A 656 13.40 10.18 -8.10
N GLY A 657 14.65 9.78 -8.34
CA GLY A 657 15.66 9.53 -7.31
C GLY A 657 16.36 10.82 -6.92
N SER A 658 15.68 11.69 -6.17
CA SER A 658 16.23 12.97 -5.72
C SER A 658 17.26 12.80 -4.59
N ASP A 659 17.91 13.90 -4.21
CA ASP A 659 18.74 13.97 -3.00
C ASP A 659 17.96 13.44 -1.78
N LEU A 660 18.65 12.68 -0.93
CA LEU A 660 18.10 12.11 0.30
C LEU A 660 17.54 13.19 1.23
N ASN A 661 18.08 14.41 1.11
CA ASN A 661 17.76 15.62 1.85
C ASN A 661 16.84 16.60 1.07
N ASP A 662 15.90 16.07 0.28
CA ASP A 662 14.94 16.90 -0.45
C ASP A 662 13.74 17.31 0.44
N TYR A 663 13.27 18.54 0.28
CA TYR A 663 12.13 19.13 0.97
C TYR A 663 10.79 18.55 0.54
N LYS A 664 10.73 18.00 -0.68
CA LYS A 664 9.53 17.36 -1.25
C LYS A 664 9.05 16.19 -0.40
N TYR A 665 9.95 15.55 0.34
CA TYR A 665 9.63 14.48 1.27
C TYR A 665 9.06 15.01 2.60
N MET A 666 8.09 14.29 3.16
CA MET A 666 7.36 14.70 4.35
C MET A 666 8.30 14.92 5.55
N SER A 667 8.27 16.14 6.10
CA SER A 667 8.94 16.50 7.35
C SER A 667 7.97 16.56 8.53
N ILE A 668 8.48 16.52 9.76
CA ILE A 668 7.62 16.55 10.95
C ILE A 668 6.87 17.87 11.09
N GLU A 669 7.51 18.98 10.71
CA GLU A 669 6.90 20.31 10.72
C GLU A 669 5.79 20.42 9.67
N ARG A 670 6.02 19.89 8.47
CA ARG A 670 5.00 19.84 7.41
C ARG A 670 3.82 18.98 7.84
N PHE A 671 4.10 17.79 8.37
CA PHE A 671 3.09 16.86 8.88
C PHE A 671 2.25 17.52 9.99
N TYR A 672 2.89 18.22 10.92
CA TYR A 672 2.20 18.94 11.99
C TYR A 672 1.29 20.05 11.45
N SER A 673 1.76 20.83 10.47
CA SER A 673 0.97 21.89 9.83
C SER A 673 -0.29 21.31 9.14
N LEU A 674 -0.10 20.26 8.33
CA LEU A 674 -1.20 19.56 7.66
C LEU A 674 -2.19 18.91 8.64
N PHE A 675 -1.68 18.33 9.74
CA PHE A 675 -2.53 17.77 10.78
C PHE A 675 -3.38 18.85 11.45
N ARG A 676 -2.82 20.02 11.76
CA ARG A 676 -3.57 21.15 12.33
C ARG A 676 -4.68 21.64 11.41
N GLN A 677 -4.35 21.82 10.13
CA GLN A 677 -5.31 22.28 9.13
C GLN A 677 -6.42 21.24 8.91
N LYS A 678 -6.04 20.01 8.52
CA LYS A 678 -7.01 18.99 8.10
C LYS A 678 -7.77 18.36 9.27
N ILE A 679 -7.18 18.21 10.45
CA ILE A 679 -7.81 17.51 11.58
C ILE A 679 -8.36 18.46 12.64
N LEU A 680 -7.65 19.54 12.98
CA LEU A 680 -8.07 20.46 14.04
C LEU A 680 -8.85 21.67 13.51
N GLY A 681 -8.89 21.89 12.19
CA GLY A 681 -9.55 23.05 11.58
C GLY A 681 -8.88 24.38 11.97
N VAL A 682 -7.61 24.34 12.38
CA VAL A 682 -6.83 25.54 12.73
C VAL A 682 -5.98 25.91 11.52
N SER A 683 -5.87 27.20 11.22
CA SER A 683 -5.02 27.69 10.12
C SER A 683 -3.63 27.06 10.16
N ALA A 684 -3.16 26.67 8.97
CA ALA A 684 -1.84 26.12 8.79
C ALA A 684 -0.80 27.11 9.34
N THR A 685 0.17 26.61 10.10
CA THR A 685 1.37 27.41 10.36
C THR A 685 2.13 27.56 9.06
N GLU A 686 2.63 28.78 8.80
CA GLU A 686 3.56 29.05 7.70
C GLU A 686 4.66 27.98 7.72
N TYR A 687 4.64 27.15 6.67
CA TYR A 687 5.70 26.20 6.42
C TYR A 687 6.72 26.92 5.56
N ASN A 688 7.68 27.55 6.21
CA ASN A 688 8.75 28.28 5.56
C ASN A 688 9.86 27.28 5.19
N PHE A 689 9.77 26.72 3.99
CA PHE A 689 10.91 26.09 3.34
C PHE A 689 11.46 27.09 2.33
N VAL A 690 12.74 27.39 2.40
CA VAL A 690 13.39 28.25 1.41
C VAL A 690 13.69 27.35 0.22
N ASP A 691 12.82 27.38 -0.80
CA ASP A 691 12.97 26.58 -2.02
C ASP A 691 14.31 26.88 -2.72
N ASP A 692 14.85 28.10 -2.55
CA ASP A 692 16.08 28.58 -3.17
C ASP A 692 16.97 29.33 -2.14
N PRO A 693 17.73 28.63 -1.28
CA PRO A 693 18.48 29.26 -0.20
C PRO A 693 19.63 30.15 -0.66
N TYR A 694 20.03 30.09 -1.94
CA TYR A 694 21.17 30.85 -2.46
C TYR A 694 20.76 32.04 -3.34
N ASN A 695 19.45 32.26 -3.56
CA ASN A 695 18.93 33.41 -4.29
C ASN A 695 18.34 34.49 -3.37
N TYR A 696 18.67 34.49 -2.08
CA TYR A 696 18.27 35.55 -1.16
C TYR A 696 19.48 36.25 -0.55
N ASP A 697 19.41 37.57 -0.42
CA ASP A 697 20.37 38.38 0.34
C ASP A 697 20.16 38.21 1.86
N ASP A 698 21.06 38.78 2.67
CA ASP A 698 20.97 38.75 4.14
C ASP A 698 19.67 39.39 4.70
N ASN A 699 18.93 40.15 3.86
CA ASN A 699 17.67 40.81 4.21
C ASN A 699 16.44 40.07 3.65
N GLY A 700 16.62 38.95 2.96
CA GLY A 700 15.52 38.16 2.37
C GLY A 700 15.01 38.66 1.02
N ASN A 701 15.74 39.53 0.31
CA ASN A 701 15.40 39.96 -1.05
C ASN A 701 16.01 39.03 -2.09
N TYR A 702 15.32 38.85 -3.22
CA TYR A 702 15.83 38.09 -4.36
C TYR A 702 17.14 38.68 -4.90
N LEU A 703 18.14 37.82 -5.15
CA LEU A 703 19.44 38.20 -5.69
C LEU A 703 19.44 38.28 -7.21
N TYR A 704 18.71 37.39 -7.88
CA TYR A 704 18.70 37.23 -9.32
C TYR A 704 17.30 37.42 -9.91
N ASP A 705 17.22 38.06 -11.08
CA ASP A 705 16.02 37.99 -11.94
C ASP A 705 15.91 36.62 -12.61
N GLU A 706 14.94 36.44 -13.52
CA GLU A 706 14.73 35.17 -14.24
C GLU A 706 15.96 34.72 -15.05
N ASP A 707 16.68 35.65 -15.69
CA ASP A 707 17.86 35.37 -16.52
C ASP A 707 19.19 35.32 -15.72
N GLY A 708 19.14 35.51 -14.40
CA GLY A 708 20.32 35.48 -13.54
C GLY A 708 21.06 36.81 -13.39
N ASN A 709 20.48 37.95 -13.80
CA ASN A 709 21.06 39.27 -13.55
C ASN A 709 20.88 39.66 -12.08
N LEU A 710 21.89 40.31 -11.50
CA LEU A 710 21.82 40.78 -10.12
C LEU A 710 20.79 41.90 -9.97
N LEU A 711 19.81 41.70 -9.10
CA LEU A 711 18.86 42.73 -8.69
C LEU A 711 19.55 43.67 -7.71
N ASN A 712 19.77 44.92 -8.12
CA ASN A 712 20.12 45.97 -7.16
C ASN A 712 18.85 46.29 -6.37
N GLY A 713 18.88 46.24 -5.03
CA GLY A 713 17.74 46.34 -4.11
C GLY A 713 16.86 47.61 -4.15
N ALA A 714 16.82 48.34 -5.28
CA ALA A 714 15.94 49.45 -5.59
C ALA A 714 14.99 49.19 -6.79
N GLU A 715 15.10 48.06 -7.50
CA GLU A 715 14.31 47.75 -8.71
C GLU A 715 13.32 46.59 -8.51
N VAL A 716 12.73 46.43 -7.34
CA VAL A 716 11.50 45.61 -7.19
C VAL A 716 10.29 46.46 -7.56
N GLY A 717 10.28 46.92 -8.81
CA GLY A 717 9.10 47.44 -9.48
C GLY A 717 8.74 46.42 -10.54
N CYS A 718 7.62 45.73 -10.34
CA CYS A 718 7.09 44.71 -11.25
C CYS A 718 7.23 45.20 -12.70
N GLN A 719 8.04 44.50 -13.51
CA GLN A 719 8.09 44.78 -14.94
C GLN A 719 6.72 44.47 -15.55
N GLU A 720 6.19 45.44 -16.29
CA GLU A 720 4.92 45.34 -17.04
C GLU A 720 4.98 44.18 -18.03
N GLY A 721 4.38 43.06 -17.63
CA GLY A 721 4.30 41.81 -18.40
C GLY A 721 3.79 40.65 -17.56
N ALA A 722 4.10 40.65 -16.26
CA ALA A 722 3.64 39.66 -15.27
C ALA A 722 2.47 40.19 -14.41
N ALA A 723 1.51 40.88 -15.04
CA ALA A 723 0.49 41.66 -14.32
C ALA A 723 -0.57 40.83 -13.56
N ASP A 724 -0.66 39.52 -13.77
CA ASP A 724 -1.59 38.64 -13.04
C ASP A 724 -0.96 37.95 -11.82
N TYR A 725 0.37 37.80 -11.76
CA TYR A 725 1.03 37.13 -10.62
C TYR A 725 1.34 38.09 -9.46
N CYS A 726 1.48 39.40 -9.75
CA CYS A 726 1.87 40.39 -8.75
C CYS A 726 0.68 41.05 -8.00
N ARG A 727 -0.57 40.79 -8.38
CA ARG A 727 -1.72 41.47 -7.74
C ARG A 727 -1.99 40.95 -6.33
N ASP A 728 -1.72 39.68 -6.05
CA ASP A 728 -1.91 39.10 -4.70
C ASP A 728 -0.83 39.49 -3.69
N ILE A 729 0.32 39.99 -4.14
CA ILE A 729 1.45 40.32 -3.26
C ILE A 729 1.34 41.74 -2.68
N LEU A 730 0.60 42.65 -3.34
CA LEU A 730 0.58 44.07 -2.99
C LEU A 730 -0.49 44.46 -1.94
N GLU A 731 -1.45 43.60 -1.60
CA GLU A 731 -2.41 43.90 -0.52
C GLU A 731 -1.90 43.55 0.89
N ASP A 732 -0.79 42.81 1.03
CA ASP A 732 -0.29 42.33 2.34
C ASP A 732 1.05 42.96 2.78
N ALA A 733 1.39 44.13 2.21
CA ALA A 733 2.67 44.83 2.37
C ALA A 733 3.00 45.39 3.77
N ASP A 734 2.32 44.95 4.84
CA ASP A 734 2.55 45.41 6.23
C ASP A 734 3.07 44.30 7.18
N ARG A 735 3.63 43.20 6.64
CA ARG A 735 4.30 42.15 7.43
C ARG A 735 5.65 41.73 6.82
N SER A 736 6.68 42.52 7.10
CA SER A 736 8.06 42.33 6.66
C SER A 736 8.84 41.19 7.36
N ASP A 737 8.25 40.01 7.54
CA ASP A 737 8.92 38.85 8.19
C ASP A 737 8.35 37.50 7.71
N ARG A 738 8.07 37.35 6.42
CA ARG A 738 7.41 36.15 5.87
C ARG A 738 7.99 35.72 4.53
N LEU A 739 8.86 34.70 4.55
CA LEU A 739 9.25 33.92 3.38
C LEU A 739 8.18 32.83 3.19
N VAL A 740 7.40 32.94 2.12
CA VAL A 740 6.22 32.10 1.85
C VAL A 740 6.48 31.23 0.63
N ALA A 741 6.33 29.91 0.78
CA ALA A 741 6.11 29.00 -0.34
C ALA A 741 4.61 28.96 -0.64
N SER A 742 4.17 29.56 -1.75
CA SER A 742 2.79 29.48 -2.23
C SER A 742 2.56 28.16 -2.96
N GLY A 743 2.35 27.08 -2.22
CA GLY A 743 1.82 25.82 -2.76
C GLY A 743 0.28 25.84 -2.87
N ILE A 744 -0.31 26.97 -3.25
CA ILE A 744 -1.77 27.20 -3.14
C ILE A 744 -2.53 26.65 -4.37
N ASP A 745 -1.88 26.49 -5.53
CA ASP A 745 -2.57 26.08 -6.76
C ASP A 745 -3.03 24.61 -6.80
N GLY A 746 -2.50 23.76 -5.92
CA GLY A 746 -2.93 22.36 -5.82
C GLY A 746 -4.07 22.10 -4.84
N LEU A 747 -4.55 23.12 -4.09
CA LEU A 747 -5.50 22.87 -2.99
C LEU A 747 -6.96 22.81 -3.45
N TYR A 748 -7.30 23.36 -4.62
CA TYR A 748 -8.68 23.44 -5.12
C TYR A 748 -9.06 22.37 -6.14
N ILE A 749 -8.11 21.61 -6.70
CA ILE A 749 -8.42 20.61 -7.74
C ILE A 749 -8.61 19.19 -7.16
N ALA A 750 -8.08 18.92 -5.96
CA ALA A 750 -8.18 17.59 -5.33
C ALA A 750 -9.62 17.21 -4.89
N GLU A 751 -10.57 18.15 -4.93
CA GLU A 751 -11.98 17.88 -4.65
C GLU A 751 -12.79 17.62 -5.95
N ALA A 752 -12.28 18.03 -7.11
CA ALA A 752 -12.91 17.83 -8.42
C ALA A 752 -12.44 16.55 -9.14
N ALA A 753 -11.29 15.98 -8.76
CA ALA A 753 -10.77 14.75 -9.36
C ALA A 753 -11.45 13.46 -8.85
N ASP A 754 -12.35 13.55 -7.86
CA ASP A 754 -13.11 12.40 -7.33
C ASP A 754 -14.34 12.04 -8.20
N THR A 755 -14.58 12.74 -9.33
CA THR A 755 -15.82 12.60 -10.12
C THR A 755 -15.68 12.05 -11.54
N GLU A 756 -14.48 11.80 -12.06
CA GLU A 756 -14.34 11.30 -13.45
C GLU A 756 -13.51 10.02 -13.56
N VAL A 757 -14.05 8.88 -13.11
CA VAL A 757 -13.78 7.58 -13.76
C VAL A 757 -14.96 6.62 -13.52
N LEU A 758 -15.87 6.50 -14.49
CA LEU A 758 -16.72 5.32 -14.67
C LEU A 758 -16.80 5.03 -16.18
N GLU A 759 -16.28 3.88 -16.61
CA GLU A 759 -17.02 2.63 -16.85
C GLU A 759 -18.13 2.83 -17.90
N ASP A 760 -17.74 2.84 -19.17
CA ASP A 760 -18.67 2.77 -20.30
C ASP A 760 -19.08 1.30 -20.50
N SER A 761 -20.36 1.03 -20.27
CA SER A 761 -20.93 -0.33 -20.27
C SER A 761 -21.03 -0.95 -21.66
N ASP A 762 -20.82 -2.27 -21.70
CA ASP A 762 -20.99 -3.20 -22.83
C ASP A 762 -22.17 -2.87 -23.78
N ASN A 763 -21.87 -2.53 -25.03
CA ASN A 763 -22.79 -2.78 -26.14
C ASN A 763 -22.03 -3.30 -27.38
N GLU A 764 -22.18 -4.60 -27.66
CA GLU A 764 -21.73 -5.20 -28.91
C GLU A 764 -22.54 -4.64 -30.09
N GLY A 765 -21.84 -3.97 -31.02
CA GLY A 765 -22.13 -4.03 -32.45
C GLY A 765 -22.65 -2.75 -33.10
N SER A 766 -21.80 -2.09 -33.88
CA SER A 766 -22.09 -1.60 -35.25
C SER A 766 -20.91 -0.79 -35.80
N ASP A 767 -20.26 -1.32 -36.84
CA ASP A 767 -19.30 -0.62 -37.70
C ASP A 767 -19.90 0.66 -38.29
N THR A 768 -19.16 1.79 -38.26
CA THR A 768 -19.15 2.80 -39.35
C THR A 768 -17.98 3.79 -39.21
N TYR A 769 -17.52 4.28 -40.37
CA TYR A 769 -16.25 4.97 -40.67
C TYR A 769 -16.54 6.41 -41.18
N TYR A 770 -15.55 7.33 -41.09
CA TYR A 770 -15.43 8.73 -41.63
C TYR A 770 -16.04 9.85 -40.74
N ASP A 771 -15.54 11.09 -40.62
CA ASP A 771 -14.50 11.87 -41.32
C ASP A 771 -14.09 13.12 -40.49
N GLU A 772 -12.95 13.74 -40.84
CA GLU A 772 -12.47 15.05 -40.36
C GLU A 772 -13.39 16.23 -40.74
N SER A 773 -13.58 17.20 -39.83
CA SER A 773 -13.65 18.63 -40.21
C SER A 773 -13.56 19.57 -39.00
N SER A 774 -12.58 20.47 -39.07
CA SER A 774 -12.32 21.67 -38.27
C SER A 774 -13.49 22.65 -38.15
N THR A 775 -13.65 23.30 -36.99
CA THR A 775 -13.89 24.76 -36.92
C THR A 775 -13.63 25.33 -35.52
N GLU A 776 -12.94 26.47 -35.48
CA GLU A 776 -12.68 27.36 -34.34
C GLU A 776 -13.97 27.93 -33.71
N GLY A 777 -13.95 28.21 -32.42
CA GLY A 777 -14.98 28.96 -31.70
C GLY A 777 -14.54 29.31 -30.27
N GLU A 778 -14.46 30.61 -30.00
CA GLU A 778 -13.95 31.29 -28.80
C GLU A 778 -14.65 30.89 -27.48
N GLU A 779 -13.87 30.70 -26.40
CA GLU A 779 -14.39 30.57 -25.03
C GLU A 779 -14.61 31.96 -24.40
N GLU A 780 -15.88 32.32 -24.16
CA GLU A 780 -16.26 33.42 -23.26
C GLU A 780 -16.34 32.91 -21.82
N VAL A 781 -15.49 33.47 -20.96
CA VAL A 781 -15.54 33.32 -19.50
C VAL A 781 -16.70 34.16 -18.95
N ALA A 782 -17.72 33.50 -18.39
CA ALA A 782 -18.80 34.17 -17.66
C ALA A 782 -18.49 34.16 -16.16
N SER A 783 -18.36 35.36 -15.58
CA SER A 783 -18.25 35.59 -14.14
C SER A 783 -19.58 35.31 -13.43
N GLU A 784 -19.60 34.44 -12.42
CA GLU A 784 -20.73 34.33 -11.50
C GLU A 784 -20.54 35.32 -10.34
N GLY A 785 -21.51 36.24 -10.23
CA GLY A 785 -21.59 37.26 -9.20
C GLY A 785 -22.25 36.74 -7.92
N GLU A 786 -21.82 37.35 -6.82
CA GLU A 786 -22.37 37.23 -5.48
C GLU A 786 -23.89 37.53 -5.45
N GLU A 787 -24.70 36.61 -4.91
CA GLU A 787 -25.99 36.96 -4.32
C GLU A 787 -26.13 36.35 -2.92
N GLU A 788 -26.32 37.25 -1.94
CA GLU A 788 -26.67 36.96 -0.55
C GLU A 788 -28.05 36.29 -0.44
N GLN A 789 -28.12 35.05 0.10
CA GLN A 789 -29.35 34.53 0.71
C GLN A 789 -29.08 33.82 2.06
N THR A 790 -29.37 34.56 3.12
CA THR A 790 -29.95 34.13 4.42
C THR A 790 -29.46 32.83 5.07
N SER A 791 -28.52 33.04 5.98
CA SER A 791 -28.19 32.31 7.20
C SER A 791 -29.31 31.48 7.85
N GLU A 792 -29.19 30.14 7.81
CA GLU A 792 -29.44 29.22 8.93
C GLU A 792 -29.07 27.75 8.60
N ASP A 793 -28.91 27.37 7.32
CA ASP A 793 -28.61 25.97 6.91
C ASP A 793 -27.11 25.63 6.70
N GLU A 794 -26.20 26.61 6.53
CA GLU A 794 -24.76 26.36 6.25
C GLU A 794 -23.99 25.62 7.35
N SER A 795 -24.52 25.55 8.59
CA SER A 795 -23.77 24.94 9.71
C SER A 795 -23.73 23.41 9.67
N VAL A 796 -24.60 22.77 8.89
CA VAL A 796 -24.70 21.30 8.80
C VAL A 796 -23.97 20.75 7.56
N ASP A 797 -23.94 21.50 6.46
CA ASP A 797 -23.29 21.07 5.22
C ASP A 797 -21.76 21.05 5.32
N ASP A 798 -21.18 22.03 6.01
CA ASP A 798 -19.73 22.13 6.24
C ASP A 798 -19.19 20.99 7.13
N TYR A 799 -20.06 20.33 7.91
CA TYR A 799 -19.72 19.16 8.74
C TYR A 799 -19.90 17.81 8.02
N SER A 800 -20.70 17.76 6.95
CA SER A 800 -21.02 16.51 6.24
C SER A 800 -20.28 16.34 4.91
N ASN A 801 -19.51 17.35 4.47
CA ASN A 801 -18.86 17.42 3.16
C ASN A 801 -19.86 17.09 2.02
N GLY A 802 -21.08 17.67 2.03
CA GLY A 802 -22.09 17.46 1.00
C GLY A 802 -22.74 16.06 0.94
N ARG A 803 -22.36 15.10 1.80
CA ARG A 803 -22.86 13.70 1.74
C ARG A 803 -24.36 13.58 2.02
N ILE A 804 -24.94 14.53 2.76
CA ILE A 804 -26.36 14.48 3.12
C ILE A 804 -27.24 14.62 1.86
N ASP A 805 -26.85 15.44 0.89
CA ASP A 805 -27.64 15.64 -0.33
C ASP A 805 -27.53 14.45 -1.27
N ILE A 806 -26.34 13.85 -1.36
CA ILE A 806 -26.14 12.55 -2.02
C ILE A 806 -27.09 11.51 -1.43
N TRP A 807 -27.19 11.42 -0.10
CA TRP A 807 -28.09 10.47 0.54
C TRP A 807 -29.56 10.73 0.22
N LYS A 808 -29.99 12.00 0.17
CA LYS A 808 -31.37 12.37 -0.20
C LYS A 808 -31.70 11.93 -1.62
N ALA A 809 -30.81 12.14 -2.58
CA ALA A 809 -30.98 11.72 -3.97
C ALA A 809 -31.22 10.21 -4.06
N TYR A 810 -30.31 9.41 -3.48
CA TYR A 810 -30.44 7.95 -3.47
C TYR A 810 -31.72 7.46 -2.77
N ILE A 811 -32.09 8.07 -1.63
CA ILE A 811 -33.29 7.69 -0.88
C ILE A 811 -34.57 7.95 -1.68
N LYS A 812 -34.61 9.03 -2.46
CA LYS A 812 -35.77 9.42 -3.29
C LYS A 812 -36.05 8.40 -4.40
N GLU A 813 -35.01 7.77 -4.92
CA GLU A 813 -35.10 6.81 -6.03
C GLU A 813 -35.30 5.35 -5.56
N LEU A 814 -35.15 5.04 -4.27
CA LEU A 814 -35.28 3.68 -3.75
C LEU A 814 -36.60 2.99 -4.17
N ASN A 815 -36.48 1.76 -4.68
CA ASN A 815 -37.61 0.93 -5.08
C ASN A 815 -37.55 -0.49 -4.47
N LEU A 816 -38.58 -1.32 -4.69
CA LEU A 816 -38.68 -2.64 -4.06
C LEU A 816 -37.76 -3.72 -4.68
N THR A 817 -37.32 -3.53 -5.93
CA THR A 817 -36.58 -4.52 -6.72
C THR A 817 -35.12 -4.16 -6.93
N GLY A 818 -34.75 -2.90 -6.72
CA GLY A 818 -33.44 -2.31 -7.00
C GLY A 818 -33.34 -1.71 -8.40
N HIS A 819 -32.15 -1.24 -8.76
CA HIS A 819 -31.84 -0.57 -10.03
C HIS A 819 -30.77 -1.34 -10.80
N ASP A 820 -30.76 -1.24 -12.13
CA ASP A 820 -29.74 -1.87 -12.96
C ASP A 820 -28.41 -1.10 -12.95
N GLU A 821 -28.46 0.22 -12.82
CA GLU A 821 -27.29 1.10 -12.69
C GLU A 821 -26.94 1.34 -11.21
N MET A 822 -25.67 1.66 -10.92
CA MET A 822 -25.20 1.95 -9.55
C MET A 822 -25.39 3.41 -9.14
N GLY A 823 -25.35 4.32 -10.12
CA GLY A 823 -25.51 5.76 -9.89
C GLY A 823 -26.96 6.19 -9.73
N ALA A 824 -27.17 7.29 -9.01
CA ALA A 824 -28.45 7.99 -8.91
C ALA A 824 -28.29 9.40 -9.51
N VAL A 825 -29.36 9.97 -10.07
CA VAL A 825 -29.28 11.30 -10.70
C VAL A 825 -29.65 12.36 -9.65
N ALA A 826 -28.77 13.35 -9.45
CA ALA A 826 -29.00 14.50 -8.59
C ALA A 826 -30.07 15.44 -9.19
N GLU A 827 -30.56 16.40 -8.39
CA GLU A 827 -31.66 17.30 -8.83
C GLU A 827 -31.24 18.28 -9.94
N ASP A 828 -29.93 18.52 -10.07
CA ASP A 828 -29.26 19.29 -11.14
C ASP A 828 -29.01 18.46 -12.42
N GLY A 829 -29.26 17.15 -12.39
CA GLY A 829 -29.01 16.24 -13.50
C GLY A 829 -27.62 15.57 -13.47
N GLU A 830 -26.78 15.82 -12.47
CA GLU A 830 -25.47 15.17 -12.31
C GLU A 830 -25.63 13.70 -11.90
N LEU A 831 -24.79 12.81 -12.45
CA LEU A 831 -24.79 11.40 -12.08
C LEU A 831 -23.92 11.17 -10.84
N LEU A 832 -24.55 10.88 -9.70
CA LEU A 832 -23.84 10.54 -8.46
C LEU A 832 -23.36 9.08 -8.51
N ALA A 833 -22.06 8.86 -8.61
CA ALA A 833 -21.46 7.53 -8.78
C ALA A 833 -21.85 6.48 -7.72
N HIS A 834 -21.93 6.89 -6.45
CA HIS A 834 -22.39 6.03 -5.34
C HIS A 834 -22.88 6.82 -4.12
N ALA A 835 -23.68 6.18 -3.27
CA ALA A 835 -24.33 6.81 -2.12
C ALA A 835 -23.38 7.20 -0.97
N HIS A 836 -22.10 6.84 -1.02
CA HIS A 836 -21.16 6.98 0.12
C HIS A 836 -21.73 6.43 1.45
N ASN A 837 -22.61 5.44 1.36
CA ASN A 837 -23.25 4.79 2.49
C ASN A 837 -23.69 3.40 2.05
N VAL A 838 -23.06 2.38 2.62
CA VAL A 838 -23.27 1.00 2.22
C VAL A 838 -24.72 0.52 2.39
N TYR A 839 -25.43 1.05 3.39
CA TYR A 839 -26.80 0.61 3.69
C TYR A 839 -27.79 1.18 2.67
N ILE A 840 -27.58 2.44 2.27
CA ILE A 840 -28.37 3.08 1.21
C ILE A 840 -28.03 2.42 -0.12
N GLN A 841 -26.74 2.23 -0.43
CA GLN A 841 -26.33 1.62 -1.69
C GLN A 841 -26.89 0.21 -1.88
N VAL A 842 -26.80 -0.67 -0.88
CA VAL A 842 -27.35 -2.03 -1.00
C VAL A 842 -28.87 -2.02 -1.16
N ALA A 843 -29.57 -1.06 -0.55
CA ALA A 843 -31.01 -0.88 -0.75
C ALA A 843 -31.34 -0.37 -2.16
N TYR A 844 -30.49 0.49 -2.72
CA TYR A 844 -30.63 1.01 -4.07
C TYR A 844 -30.32 -0.07 -5.13
N ASP A 845 -29.22 -0.80 -4.96
CA ASP A 845 -28.76 -1.83 -5.89
C ASP A 845 -29.71 -3.03 -5.96
N HIS A 846 -30.16 -3.55 -4.80
CA HIS A 846 -30.88 -4.82 -4.71
C HIS A 846 -32.33 -4.67 -4.21
N GLY A 847 -32.78 -3.45 -4.00
CA GLY A 847 -34.11 -3.11 -3.50
C GLY A 847 -34.20 -3.02 -1.98
N ILE A 848 -35.18 -2.23 -1.52
CA ILE A 848 -35.42 -1.95 -0.09
C ILE A 848 -35.46 -3.23 0.78
N PRO A 849 -36.12 -4.34 0.40
CA PRO A 849 -36.14 -5.55 1.22
C PRO A 849 -34.76 -6.15 1.47
N VAL A 850 -33.87 -6.10 0.47
CA VAL A 850 -32.50 -6.61 0.58
C VAL A 850 -31.64 -5.68 1.42
N GLY A 851 -31.79 -4.36 1.25
CA GLY A 851 -31.16 -3.36 2.12
C GLY A 851 -31.50 -3.56 3.61
N ILE A 852 -32.78 -3.76 3.93
CA ILE A 852 -33.23 -4.06 5.31
C ILE A 852 -32.63 -5.37 5.82
N LEU A 853 -32.63 -6.42 4.99
CA LEU A 853 -32.03 -7.71 5.34
C LEU A 853 -30.53 -7.58 5.60
N PHE A 854 -29.81 -6.82 4.77
CA PHE A 854 -28.39 -6.56 4.91
C PHE A 854 -28.09 -5.82 6.22
N ALA A 855 -28.78 -4.70 6.48
CA ALA A 855 -28.65 -3.97 7.75
C ALA A 855 -28.90 -4.90 8.96
N PHE A 856 -29.92 -5.76 8.87
CA PHE A 856 -30.21 -6.75 9.89
C PHE A 856 -29.10 -7.81 10.03
N VAL A 857 -28.52 -8.31 8.93
CA VAL A 857 -27.37 -9.24 8.94
C VAL A 857 -26.15 -8.61 9.61
N ILE A 858 -25.90 -7.32 9.41
CA ILE A 858 -24.80 -6.61 10.07
C ILE A 858 -25.07 -6.44 11.57
N VAL A 859 -26.24 -5.90 11.96
CA VAL A 859 -26.61 -5.69 13.37
C VAL A 859 -26.69 -7.02 14.13
N ALA A 860 -27.32 -8.04 13.56
CA ALA A 860 -27.32 -9.38 14.13
C ALA A 860 -25.90 -9.96 14.20
N GLY A 861 -25.05 -9.67 13.22
CA GLY A 861 -23.64 -10.06 13.23
C GLY A 861 -22.89 -9.51 14.44
N ILE A 862 -23.08 -8.22 14.75
CA ILE A 862 -22.52 -7.57 15.96
C ILE A 862 -23.03 -8.27 17.22
N ALA A 863 -24.33 -8.53 17.33
CA ALA A 863 -24.90 -9.19 18.51
C ALA A 863 -24.38 -10.63 18.70
N PHE A 864 -24.40 -11.45 17.64
CA PHE A 864 -23.97 -12.84 17.68
C PHE A 864 -22.45 -12.96 17.91
N SER A 865 -21.65 -12.08 17.31
CA SER A 865 -20.19 -12.04 17.54
C SER A 865 -19.86 -11.54 18.94
N GLY A 866 -20.64 -10.62 19.52
CA GLY A 866 -20.55 -10.23 20.93
C GLY A 866 -20.85 -11.41 21.87
N VAL A 867 -21.95 -12.14 21.62
CA VAL A 867 -22.28 -13.36 22.39
C VAL A 867 -21.18 -14.42 22.25
N TYR A 868 -20.66 -14.63 21.04
CA TYR A 868 -19.53 -15.52 20.78
C TYR A 868 -18.30 -15.10 21.59
N TYR A 869 -17.96 -13.81 21.61
CA TYR A 869 -16.86 -13.28 22.41
C TYR A 869 -17.04 -13.58 23.90
N PHE A 870 -18.21 -13.35 24.49
CA PHE A 870 -18.44 -13.63 25.92
C PHE A 870 -18.43 -15.13 26.26
N ARG A 871 -18.86 -15.99 25.32
CA ARG A 871 -18.86 -17.45 25.49
C ARG A 871 -17.46 -18.06 25.33
N ASN A 872 -16.70 -17.59 24.35
CA ASN A 872 -15.44 -18.21 23.94
C ASN A 872 -14.25 -17.63 24.69
N GLN A 873 -14.27 -17.79 26.01
CA GLN A 873 -13.32 -17.11 26.90
C GLN A 873 -11.84 -17.52 26.73
N ARG A 874 -11.59 -18.58 25.96
CA ARG A 874 -10.28 -19.22 25.81
C ARG A 874 -9.53 -18.86 24.53
N SER A 875 -10.22 -18.32 23.54
CA SER A 875 -9.59 -17.94 22.27
C SER A 875 -9.17 -16.48 22.32
N PHE A 876 -7.89 -16.24 22.08
CA PHE A 876 -7.30 -14.92 22.03
C PHE A 876 -7.88 -14.05 20.89
N ALA A 877 -8.20 -14.67 19.76
CA ALA A 877 -8.82 -14.01 18.61
C ALA A 877 -10.35 -13.87 18.73
N SER A 878 -10.97 -14.27 19.85
CA SER A 878 -12.45 -14.28 19.98
C SER A 878 -13.11 -12.92 19.80
N ALA A 879 -12.38 -11.82 20.03
CA ALA A 879 -12.86 -10.45 19.83
C ALA A 879 -12.80 -9.98 18.37
N VAL A 880 -12.00 -10.63 17.51
CA VAL A 880 -11.74 -10.18 16.13
C VAL A 880 -13.01 -10.17 15.27
N PRO A 881 -13.88 -11.20 15.24
CA PRO A 881 -15.11 -11.14 14.47
C PRO A 881 -16.00 -9.97 14.88
N PHE A 882 -16.13 -9.71 16.18
CA PHE A 882 -16.90 -8.58 16.68
C PHE A 882 -16.28 -7.24 16.25
N ALA A 883 -14.96 -7.11 16.36
CA ALA A 883 -14.23 -5.91 15.95
C ALA A 883 -14.39 -5.61 14.46
N VAL A 884 -14.21 -6.60 13.58
CA VAL A 884 -14.29 -6.40 12.13
C VAL A 884 -15.72 -6.14 11.68
N ILE A 885 -16.72 -6.88 12.20
CA ILE A 885 -18.13 -6.62 11.85
C ILE A 885 -18.55 -5.23 12.32
N THR A 886 -18.13 -4.81 13.52
CA THR A 886 -18.45 -3.46 14.05
C THR A 886 -17.72 -2.37 13.28
N GLY A 887 -16.45 -2.58 12.94
CA GLY A 887 -15.66 -1.64 12.13
C GLY A 887 -16.25 -1.47 10.73
N PHE A 888 -16.60 -2.57 10.06
CA PHE A 888 -17.35 -2.57 8.79
C PHE A 888 -18.65 -1.77 8.94
N ALA A 889 -19.42 -2.05 10.00
CA ALA A 889 -20.73 -1.44 10.19
C ALA A 889 -20.65 0.09 10.37
N ILE A 890 -19.64 0.59 11.08
CA ILE A 890 -19.46 2.02 11.35
C ILE A 890 -18.86 2.71 10.12
N ALA A 891 -17.84 2.13 9.50
CA ALA A 891 -17.24 2.70 8.29
C ALA A 891 -18.26 2.75 7.13
N GLY A 892 -19.13 1.74 7.00
CA GLY A 892 -20.24 1.72 6.05
C GLY A 892 -21.30 2.81 6.22
N LEU A 893 -21.34 3.52 7.35
CA LEU A 893 -22.22 4.69 7.49
C LEU A 893 -21.74 5.87 6.66
N THR A 894 -20.45 5.91 6.33
CA THR A 894 -19.82 7.04 5.66
C THR A 894 -19.17 6.64 4.35
N GLU A 895 -19.19 5.37 3.94
CA GLU A 895 -18.57 4.96 2.69
C GLU A 895 -19.25 3.74 2.06
N TRP A 896 -19.10 3.60 0.74
CA TRP A 896 -19.50 2.40 0.01
C TRP A 896 -18.37 1.35 0.01
N ASN A 897 -18.56 0.28 0.76
CA ASN A 897 -17.53 -0.76 0.94
C ASN A 897 -18.01 -2.19 0.70
N PHE A 898 -19.25 -2.37 0.25
CA PHE A 898 -19.83 -3.67 -0.03
C PHE A 898 -19.69 -4.10 -1.50
N GLN A 899 -18.54 -4.67 -1.83
CA GLN A 899 -18.21 -5.19 -3.17
C GLN A 899 -17.29 -6.41 -3.05
N LEU A 900 -17.32 -7.35 -4.02
CA LEU A 900 -16.48 -8.57 -4.04
C LEU A 900 -14.99 -8.28 -3.79
N CYS A 901 -14.47 -7.25 -4.44
CA CYS A 901 -13.05 -6.93 -4.44
C CYS A 901 -12.65 -5.88 -3.40
N ASN A 902 -13.60 -5.31 -2.65
CA ASN A 902 -13.23 -4.40 -1.56
C ASN A 902 -12.63 -5.21 -0.39
N PRO A 903 -11.41 -4.89 0.09
CA PRO A 903 -10.76 -5.59 1.20
C PRO A 903 -11.63 -5.71 2.46
N MET A 904 -12.52 -4.74 2.69
CA MET A 904 -13.41 -4.72 3.83
C MET A 904 -14.51 -5.77 3.78
N THR A 905 -15.11 -5.95 2.60
CA THR A 905 -16.07 -7.03 2.36
C THR A 905 -15.42 -8.39 2.45
N VAL A 906 -14.21 -8.54 1.91
CA VAL A 906 -13.45 -9.80 2.03
C VAL A 906 -13.18 -10.12 3.51
N ALA A 907 -12.77 -9.14 4.33
CA ALA A 907 -12.57 -9.32 5.76
C ALA A 907 -13.85 -9.78 6.49
N LEU A 908 -14.97 -9.11 6.18
CA LEU A 908 -16.28 -9.42 6.73
C LEU A 908 -16.65 -10.87 6.41
N MET A 909 -16.63 -11.25 5.12
CA MET A 909 -17.03 -12.57 4.64
C MET A 909 -16.12 -13.69 5.18
N LEU A 910 -14.82 -13.44 5.34
CA LEU A 910 -13.94 -14.41 5.99
C LEU A 910 -14.31 -14.63 7.47
N LEU A 911 -14.92 -13.67 8.17
CA LEU A 911 -15.19 -13.78 9.62
C LEU A 911 -16.64 -14.17 9.97
N LEU A 912 -17.62 -13.97 9.08
CA LEU A 912 -19.01 -14.40 9.30
C LEU A 912 -19.16 -15.88 9.70
N PRO A 913 -18.43 -16.84 9.09
CA PRO A 913 -18.59 -18.27 9.42
C PRO A 913 -18.34 -18.62 10.88
N VAL A 914 -17.58 -17.80 11.60
CA VAL A 914 -17.28 -18.00 13.02
C VAL A 914 -18.57 -18.01 13.87
N ILE A 915 -19.60 -17.29 13.43
CA ILE A 915 -20.90 -17.17 14.13
C ILE A 915 -22.07 -17.86 13.41
N MET A 916 -21.86 -18.38 12.20
CA MET A 916 -22.88 -19.12 11.43
C MET A 916 -23.08 -20.56 11.92
N PHE A 917 -22.10 -21.16 12.60
CA PHE A 917 -22.13 -22.56 13.01
C PHE A 917 -22.05 -22.71 14.53
N LYS A 918 -22.88 -23.60 15.12
CA LYS A 918 -22.77 -23.93 16.55
C LYS A 918 -21.48 -24.72 16.83
N GLU A 919 -20.87 -24.50 17.99
CA GLU A 919 -19.73 -25.31 18.41
C GLU A 919 -20.08 -26.80 18.41
N ARG A 920 -19.21 -27.62 17.82
CA ARG A 920 -19.37 -29.08 17.86
C ARG A 920 -19.27 -29.53 19.32
N LYS A 921 -20.32 -30.16 19.83
CA LYS A 921 -20.21 -30.95 21.06
C LYS A 921 -19.25 -32.10 20.74
N THR A 922 -18.09 -32.11 21.39
CA THR A 922 -17.24 -33.30 21.42
C THR A 922 -17.95 -34.31 22.30
N ASP A 923 -18.59 -35.29 21.69
CA ASP A 923 -19.07 -36.49 22.39
C ASP A 923 -17.88 -37.39 22.79
#